data_AF-A0A3D0NPM0-F1
#
_entry.id   AF-A0A3D0NPM0-F1
#
_cell.length_a   1.000
_cell.length_b   1.000
_cell.length_c   1.000
_cell.angle_alpha   90.00
_cell.angle_beta   90.00
_cell.angle_gamma   90.00
#
_symmetry.space_group_name_H-M   'P 1'
#
loop_
_entity.id
_entity.type
_entity.pdbx_description
1 polymer ?
#
loop_
_entity_poly.entity_id
_entity_poly.type
_entity_poly.pdbx_seq_one_letter_code
_entity_poly.pdbx_strand_id
1 'polypeptide(L)'
;MKPKNKRLGRKILSTLTALSLSAAVFAVPCAPSLTVNAGTITNIVTGRWAAIGLEYFERGVMRALGSAAAHAENETVATILSKTKRLLGNPQSNALGDIKALCMEMNQKLTYLTSVVQNNNTYVSKELQKIDQKISRTNYNNCINNLEEINGDSGFVIGKFNALIYAVNQYDANNADSIRALRLAYDDLYSIYERTTAGYMGKTFSFTDDAEKLASLLSSYDYSNGMNGTAPYYSYDPGDKSHWGDIKGGNTVIENYYDLLSTSCAFDHEMVQNMTAEYNYLAGITSQFIEAYTMYISYYAQMAYAESYDDMVDERNKQSSVDLAWQEYDRCCYMLLRALAQMIDLHADRMNGAMRSYDVETTIYFNNIRDSINAISVENDRTNHTNRRFDHEYVSNRNRTAKTMQAYMVRPYNADTAYIIRKTNDTQPTVLMQELEYLAAEENMWDFTGYTCDYYNLAFTAPTSPVGINIMNKGSQVLPLISTGAYEMAGRDIRTYLNSHGITEIPNIGSKNPYILTDVYSWDPSIGFSGNFDVHMKFIQLPDYMTSDTAPGMKNFDMDDDQKYFKDKETNIIYTGQPVIAYTLPNNAGASYQYSADSGASVHGGYNVLTSGDVVTLRIKPDDGKYIKSLQLFDRHAKDEKKSEYVLCTYIDESDELYRSDCGIYPEADGYYRFILNVPFRDADISLTLGDSPVKSHTVSLEQSEILPEYASAKIYYDRDGGILLFDNFSNDSQHTYNTGDTVKVAVSPYKGYTCTGISVMDANGNEYPAEEVITDDYLRLNDFQSNYSFTMPDTDVTVKAVYSKTNYVTLEKGRHVRLGFLNENGSVNDTSSVLSYFPASAVTIQASAESGYQLSRIEVINEDTGKDVPCTFSDGFIRFTMPQNNVTVLAEAEWLDDSKHLAAVEAESRALLTLTDSTGRPLNVDTVQAEKGETVFFKVLSDMPDAALQVYDTAHQAVAVQPSEKGIYRIVMPDSDVTIGVAYADIAIDTETFRSGVRFADAGGTVSDTETLTVFCGSTVYLKDTFPYPHTLRVTGTGGSEIPLTRSADTLYSFTAPDGAVTVRIEANVYTIEADASAQAYAVLLWCE
;
A
#
# COMPACT_ATOMS: atom_id res chain seq x y z
N MET A 1 43.78 -14.41 -17.55
CA MET A 1 43.26 -14.21 -16.17
C MET A 1 43.52 -15.45 -15.32
N LYS A 2 44.00 -15.29 -14.07
CA LYS A 2 44.29 -16.42 -13.16
C LYS A 2 42.99 -17.18 -12.79
N PRO A 3 43.01 -18.52 -12.60
CA PRO A 3 41.82 -19.32 -12.30
C PRO A 3 41.02 -18.86 -11.08
N LYS A 4 41.67 -18.20 -10.11
CA LYS A 4 41.00 -17.60 -8.94
C LYS A 4 40.02 -16.47 -9.29
N ASN A 5 40.26 -15.71 -10.35
CA ASN A 5 39.38 -14.60 -10.74
C ASN A 5 38.16 -15.08 -11.54
N LYS A 6 38.25 -16.21 -12.27
CA LYS A 6 37.09 -16.85 -12.93
C LYS A 6 36.09 -17.42 -11.92
N ARG A 7 36.57 -17.93 -10.78
CA ARG A 7 35.71 -18.47 -9.71
C ARG A 7 35.01 -17.35 -8.92
N LEU A 8 35.68 -16.21 -8.74
CA LEU A 8 35.08 -15.00 -8.15
C LEU A 8 34.06 -14.36 -9.10
N GLY A 9 34.38 -14.25 -10.39
CA GLY A 9 33.46 -13.71 -11.41
C GLY A 9 32.20 -14.55 -11.60
N ARG A 10 32.29 -15.88 -11.55
CA ARG A 10 31.10 -16.77 -11.58
C ARG A 10 30.23 -16.65 -10.33
N LYS A 11 30.84 -16.45 -9.16
CA LYS A 11 30.11 -16.20 -7.91
C LYS A 11 29.43 -14.82 -7.93
N ILE A 12 30.12 -13.79 -8.40
CA ILE A 12 29.53 -12.44 -8.55
C ILE A 12 28.40 -12.46 -9.58
N LEU A 13 28.55 -13.18 -10.70
CA LEU A 13 27.49 -13.30 -11.71
C LEU A 13 26.27 -14.06 -11.17
N SER A 14 26.46 -15.20 -10.47
CA SER A 14 25.33 -15.91 -9.84
C SER A 14 24.65 -15.09 -8.75
N THR A 15 25.40 -14.28 -8.01
CA THR A 15 24.87 -13.34 -7.01
C THR A 15 24.10 -12.18 -7.68
N LEU A 16 24.60 -11.61 -8.78
CA LEU A 16 23.88 -10.56 -9.54
C LEU A 16 22.61 -11.09 -10.24
N THR A 17 22.63 -12.33 -10.74
CA THR A 17 21.42 -13.01 -11.26
C THR A 17 20.42 -13.31 -10.14
N ALA A 18 20.91 -13.70 -8.96
CA ALA A 18 20.10 -13.87 -7.75
C ALA A 18 19.43 -12.56 -7.29
N LEU A 19 20.17 -11.45 -7.30
CA LEU A 19 19.67 -10.13 -6.88
C LEU A 19 18.72 -9.49 -7.89
N SER A 20 18.85 -9.78 -9.19
CA SER A 20 17.88 -9.33 -10.20
C SER A 20 16.57 -10.11 -10.12
N LEU A 21 16.62 -11.41 -9.82
CA LEU A 21 15.43 -12.22 -9.51
C LEU A 21 14.77 -11.85 -8.17
N SER A 22 15.56 -11.48 -7.14
CA SER A 22 15.02 -10.97 -5.89
C SER A 22 14.42 -9.56 -6.04
N ALA A 23 15.09 -8.64 -6.75
CA ALA A 23 14.57 -7.29 -7.00
C ALA A 23 13.27 -7.28 -7.83
N ALA A 24 13.08 -8.28 -8.71
CA ALA A 24 11.81 -8.49 -9.41
C ALA A 24 10.67 -8.94 -8.46
N VAL A 25 10.98 -9.65 -7.37
CA VAL A 25 9.97 -10.00 -6.33
C VAL A 25 9.65 -8.80 -5.40
N PHE A 26 10.52 -7.79 -5.34
CA PHE A 26 10.41 -6.63 -4.42
C PHE A 26 9.92 -5.32 -5.07
N ALA A 27 9.49 -5.32 -6.34
CA ALA A 27 8.91 -4.14 -7.02
C ALA A 27 7.38 -4.02 -6.89
N VAL A 28 6.77 -4.65 -5.88
CA VAL A 28 5.41 -4.35 -5.39
C VAL A 28 5.57 -3.38 -4.21
N PRO A 29 4.84 -2.25 -4.12
CA PRO A 29 5.30 -1.09 -3.37
C PRO A 29 5.32 -1.31 -1.84
N CYS A 30 6.50 -1.64 -1.30
CA CYS A 30 6.86 -1.33 0.08
C CYS A 30 7.27 0.15 0.18
N ALA A 31 6.27 1.04 0.19
CA ALA A 31 6.47 2.36 0.80
C ALA A 31 6.16 2.21 2.30
N PRO A 32 7.14 2.43 3.21
CA PRO A 32 6.87 2.44 4.64
C PRO A 32 6.15 3.74 4.99
N SER A 33 4.85 3.84 4.72
CA SER A 33 4.03 4.91 5.31
C SER A 33 3.54 4.45 6.67
N LEU A 34 4.18 5.00 7.70
CA LEU A 34 3.60 5.22 9.02
C LEU A 34 2.14 5.69 8.89
N THR A 35 1.17 4.76 9.01
CA THR A 35 -0.23 4.91 9.49
C THR A 35 -1.11 3.81 8.87
N VAL A 36 -1.20 2.65 9.54
CA VAL A 36 -2.21 1.62 9.19
C VAL A 36 -3.42 1.83 10.10
N ASN A 37 -4.51 2.34 9.51
CA ASN A 37 -5.83 2.33 10.12
C ASN A 37 -6.66 1.18 9.50
N ALA A 38 -7.16 0.30 10.38
CA ALA A 38 -8.33 -0.58 10.26
C ALA A 38 -8.51 -1.50 9.02
N GLY A 39 -8.49 -2.83 9.27
CA GLY A 39 -9.37 -3.79 8.58
C GLY A 39 -8.69 -4.97 7.86
N THR A 40 -8.24 -6.02 8.55
CA THR A 40 -7.75 -7.24 7.85
C THR A 40 -7.83 -8.51 8.71
N ILE A 41 -9.04 -8.99 9.01
CA ILE A 41 -9.23 -10.30 9.68
C ILE A 41 -10.28 -11.17 8.97
N THR A 42 -11.11 -10.58 8.11
CA THR A 42 -12.23 -11.29 7.48
C THR A 42 -11.84 -12.14 6.28
N ASN A 43 -10.55 -12.26 5.91
CA ASN A 43 -10.19 -12.82 4.59
C ASN A 43 -9.84 -14.30 4.54
N ILE A 44 -9.74 -14.98 5.68
CA ILE A 44 -9.19 -16.34 5.67
C ILE A 44 -10.24 -17.40 6.03
N VAL A 45 -11.37 -17.00 6.63
CA VAL A 45 -12.33 -17.95 7.19
C VAL A 45 -13.65 -17.95 6.45
N THR A 46 -13.86 -18.88 5.52
CA THR A 46 -15.12 -19.66 5.44
C THR A 46 -15.13 -20.71 4.30
N GLY A 47 -15.22 -22.00 4.66
CA GLY A 47 -15.30 -23.08 3.66
C GLY A 47 -15.73 -24.50 4.09
N ARG A 48 -16.33 -24.68 5.28
CA ARG A 48 -17.40 -25.66 5.61
C ARG A 48 -17.27 -27.16 5.19
N TRP A 49 -17.09 -28.07 6.17
CA TRP A 49 -18.12 -28.96 6.80
C TRP A 49 -17.62 -30.34 7.30
N ALA A 50 -17.88 -30.56 8.60
CA ALA A 50 -18.61 -31.69 9.22
C ALA A 50 -18.11 -33.14 9.01
N ALA A 51 -18.11 -34.05 9.98
CA ALA A 51 -18.35 -34.05 11.41
C ALA A 51 -18.11 -35.50 11.90
N ILE A 52 -17.69 -35.64 13.16
CA ILE A 52 -17.98 -36.77 14.06
C ILE A 52 -17.23 -38.09 13.80
N GLY A 53 -16.44 -38.48 14.80
CA GLY A 53 -16.80 -39.71 15.48
C GLY A 53 -15.70 -40.47 16.23
N LEU A 54 -15.63 -40.22 17.54
CA LEU A 54 -15.21 -41.15 18.60
C LEU A 54 -13.71 -41.52 18.60
N GLU A 55 -12.85 -40.98 19.47
CA GLU A 55 -13.04 -40.70 20.90
C GLU A 55 -13.90 -41.76 21.61
N TYR A 56 -13.46 -43.03 21.55
CA TYR A 56 -13.98 -44.07 22.45
C TYR A 56 -12.96 -44.95 23.13
N PHE A 57 -11.64 -44.68 23.10
CA PHE A 57 -10.71 -45.69 23.61
C PHE A 57 -9.71 -45.33 24.72
N GLU A 58 -9.42 -44.07 25.05
CA GLU A 58 -8.34 -43.80 26.00
C GLU A 58 -8.78 -43.20 27.35
N ARG A 59 -9.93 -43.68 27.83
CA ARG A 59 -10.17 -43.88 29.28
C ARG A 59 -9.28 -44.98 29.91
N GLY A 60 -8.26 -45.46 29.19
CA GLY A 60 -7.44 -46.61 29.58
C GLY A 60 -6.20 -46.31 30.42
N VAL A 61 -5.58 -45.13 30.30
CA VAL A 61 -4.18 -44.97 30.78
C VAL A 61 -4.04 -44.14 32.07
N MET A 62 -5.06 -43.37 32.47
CA MET A 62 -5.08 -42.61 33.73
C MET A 62 -5.44 -43.43 35.00
N ARG A 63 -5.25 -44.75 34.96
CA ARG A 63 -5.36 -45.64 36.15
C ARG A 63 -4.03 -46.14 36.71
N ALA A 64 -2.89 -45.79 36.11
CA ALA A 64 -1.61 -46.43 36.47
C ALA A 64 -0.64 -45.58 37.31
N LEU A 65 -0.87 -44.29 37.56
CA LEU A 65 0.14 -43.43 38.21
C LEU A 65 -0.33 -42.66 39.46
N GLY A 66 -1.46 -43.07 40.06
CA GLY A 66 -1.92 -42.59 41.38
C GLY A 66 -1.60 -43.52 42.55
N SER A 67 -0.92 -44.65 42.31
CA SER A 67 -0.74 -45.74 43.29
C SER A 67 0.67 -45.81 43.93
N ALA A 68 1.47 -44.73 43.96
CA ALA A 68 2.82 -44.83 44.55
C ALA A 68 3.39 -43.55 45.20
N ALA A 69 2.56 -42.73 45.83
CA ALA A 69 3.01 -41.72 46.80
C ALA A 69 2.01 -41.65 47.97
N ALA A 70 1.73 -42.78 48.63
CA ALA A 70 2.48 -43.25 49.80
C ALA A 70 2.41 -42.29 51.00
N HIS A 71 1.58 -42.68 51.97
CA HIS A 71 1.90 -42.75 53.40
C HIS A 71 2.55 -41.52 54.09
N ALA A 72 1.74 -40.80 54.87
CA ALA A 72 2.12 -40.33 56.20
C ALA A 72 0.88 -40.31 57.12
N GLU A 73 0.78 -41.31 57.99
CA GLU A 73 -0.25 -41.44 59.04
C GLU A 73 0.11 -40.58 60.26
N ASN A 74 -0.87 -39.93 60.90
CA ASN A 74 -0.80 -39.74 62.35
C ASN A 74 -2.18 -39.63 63.04
N GLU A 75 -2.43 -40.58 63.94
CA GLU A 75 -3.60 -40.88 64.75
C GLU A 75 -3.73 -39.98 66.02
N THR A 76 -3.37 -38.69 65.92
CA THR A 76 -3.37 -37.78 67.10
C THR A 76 -4.51 -36.75 67.07
N VAL A 77 -5.07 -36.45 65.89
CA VAL A 77 -6.11 -35.41 65.74
C VAL A 77 -7.53 -35.96 66.00
N ALA A 78 -7.75 -37.24 65.77
CA ALA A 78 -9.04 -37.90 66.00
C ALA A 78 -9.39 -38.03 67.50
N THR A 79 -8.38 -38.07 68.38
CA THR A 79 -8.57 -38.25 69.83
C THR A 79 -8.90 -36.94 70.57
N ILE A 80 -8.58 -35.80 69.97
CA ILE A 80 -8.87 -34.47 70.54
C ILE A 80 -10.34 -34.07 70.31
N LEU A 81 -10.94 -34.51 69.19
CA LEU A 81 -12.33 -34.19 68.83
C LEU A 81 -13.38 -35.02 69.60
N SER A 82 -13.02 -36.18 70.16
CA SER A 82 -13.97 -37.04 70.88
C SER A 82 -14.11 -36.70 72.38
N LYS A 83 -13.16 -35.97 72.98
CA LYS A 83 -13.18 -35.61 74.41
C LYS A 83 -13.89 -34.30 74.73
N THR A 84 -14.05 -33.39 73.77
CA THR A 84 -14.72 -32.09 73.98
C THR A 84 -16.25 -32.23 74.02
N LYS A 85 -16.78 -33.35 73.54
CA LYS A 85 -18.23 -33.64 73.48
C LYS A 85 -18.84 -34.08 74.82
N ARG A 86 -18.02 -34.24 75.88
CA ARG A 86 -18.46 -34.77 77.19
C ARG A 86 -18.47 -33.73 78.33
N LEU A 87 -18.23 -32.45 78.03
CA LEU A 87 -18.16 -31.34 78.99
C LEU A 87 -19.33 -30.34 78.86
N LEU A 88 -20.46 -30.78 78.29
CA LEU A 88 -21.75 -30.08 78.44
C LEU A 88 -22.47 -30.62 79.68
N GLY A 89 -22.29 -29.92 80.80
CA GLY A 89 -23.13 -30.05 81.99
C GLY A 89 -23.50 -28.67 82.47
N ASN A 90 -24.77 -28.28 82.29
CA ASN A 90 -25.33 -27.01 82.75
C ASN A 90 -25.84 -27.17 84.20
N PRO A 91 -25.75 -26.14 85.07
CA PRO A 91 -26.98 -25.40 85.35
C PRO A 91 -26.81 -23.87 85.44
N GLN A 92 -27.83 -23.20 84.90
CA GLN A 92 -28.06 -21.75 84.88
C GLN A 92 -28.57 -21.23 86.24
N SER A 93 -28.27 -19.98 86.57
CA SER A 93 -29.32 -18.96 86.83
C SER A 93 -28.78 -17.57 87.20
N ASN A 94 -27.53 -17.43 87.68
CA ASN A 94 -26.90 -16.10 87.82
C ASN A 94 -25.82 -15.86 86.76
N ALA A 95 -25.20 -16.93 86.26
CA ALA A 95 -24.29 -16.85 85.14
C ALA A 95 -24.96 -16.36 83.85
N LEU A 96 -26.28 -16.45 83.65
CA LEU A 96 -26.90 -16.02 82.39
C LEU A 96 -26.92 -14.49 82.21
N GLY A 97 -26.95 -13.73 83.32
CA GLY A 97 -26.83 -12.27 83.29
C GLY A 97 -25.39 -11.84 83.01
N ASP A 98 -24.44 -12.46 83.70
CA ASP A 98 -23.00 -12.24 83.47
C ASP A 98 -22.56 -12.77 82.10
N ILE A 99 -23.10 -13.90 81.62
CA ILE A 99 -22.89 -14.42 80.26
C ILE A 99 -23.55 -13.50 79.26
N LYS A 100 -24.68 -12.85 79.51
CA LYS A 100 -25.23 -11.88 78.54
C LYS A 100 -24.35 -10.62 78.47
N ALA A 101 -23.81 -10.15 79.59
CA ALA A 101 -22.85 -9.04 79.63
C ALA A 101 -21.50 -9.42 79.01
N LEU A 102 -20.94 -10.59 79.36
CA LEU A 102 -19.77 -11.18 78.73
C LEU A 102 -20.02 -11.51 77.28
N CYS A 103 -21.22 -11.92 76.86
CA CYS A 103 -21.57 -12.15 75.46
C CYS A 103 -21.71 -10.83 74.74
N MET A 104 -22.19 -9.74 75.36
CA MET A 104 -22.21 -8.42 74.74
C MET A 104 -20.80 -7.83 74.64
N GLU A 105 -19.97 -7.98 75.67
CA GLU A 105 -18.56 -7.57 75.66
C GLU A 105 -17.74 -8.46 74.72
N MET A 106 -17.99 -9.78 74.70
CA MET A 106 -17.43 -10.71 73.71
C MET A 106 -17.95 -10.38 72.34
N ASN A 107 -19.20 -9.97 72.14
CA ASN A 107 -19.71 -9.61 70.82
C ASN A 107 -19.16 -8.26 70.38
N GLN A 108 -18.88 -7.31 71.28
CA GLN A 108 -18.13 -6.09 70.98
C GLN A 108 -16.66 -6.39 70.68
N LYS A 109 -16.01 -7.28 71.43
CA LYS A 109 -14.65 -7.76 71.16
C LYS A 109 -14.58 -8.62 69.90
N LEU A 110 -15.63 -9.37 69.59
CA LEU A 110 -15.79 -10.17 68.38
C LEU A 110 -16.09 -9.26 67.20
N THR A 111 -16.87 -8.18 67.37
CA THR A 111 -17.08 -7.14 66.35
C THR A 111 -15.78 -6.40 66.09
N TYR A 112 -15.03 -6.06 67.14
CA TYR A 112 -13.70 -5.48 67.02
C TYR A 112 -12.72 -6.45 66.35
N LEU A 113 -12.67 -7.71 66.78
CA LEU A 113 -11.85 -8.76 66.15
C LEU A 113 -12.28 -9.02 64.71
N THR A 114 -13.58 -8.99 64.41
CA THR A 114 -14.12 -9.13 63.05
C THR A 114 -13.73 -7.91 62.22
N SER A 115 -13.79 -6.69 62.76
CA SER A 115 -13.30 -5.48 62.08
C SER A 115 -11.79 -5.50 61.88
N VAL A 116 -11.02 -6.04 62.83
CA VAL A 116 -9.57 -6.19 62.70
C VAL A 116 -9.22 -7.28 61.70
N VAL A 117 -9.95 -8.40 61.68
CA VAL A 117 -9.81 -9.48 60.69
C VAL A 117 -10.24 -9.00 59.30
N GLN A 118 -11.31 -8.23 59.19
CA GLN A 118 -11.75 -7.61 57.94
C GLN A 118 -10.72 -6.59 57.46
N ASN A 119 -10.23 -5.69 58.32
CA ASN A 119 -9.19 -4.73 57.97
C ASN A 119 -7.88 -5.42 57.58
N ASN A 120 -7.49 -6.48 58.29
CA ASN A 120 -6.32 -7.29 57.95
C ASN A 120 -6.53 -8.06 56.65
N ASN A 121 -7.73 -8.61 56.39
CA ASN A 121 -8.06 -9.26 55.12
C ASN A 121 -8.08 -8.25 53.97
N THR A 122 -8.59 -7.04 54.17
CA THR A 122 -8.54 -5.94 53.19
C THR A 122 -7.10 -5.52 52.93
N TYR A 123 -6.27 -5.38 53.97
CA TYR A 123 -4.84 -5.10 53.84
C TYR A 123 -4.10 -6.21 53.10
N VAL A 124 -4.30 -7.47 53.50
CA VAL A 124 -3.70 -8.65 52.84
C VAL A 124 -4.19 -8.76 51.40
N SER A 125 -5.46 -8.53 51.12
CA SER A 125 -5.99 -8.54 49.75
C SER A 125 -5.40 -7.41 48.90
N LYS A 126 -5.18 -6.21 49.47
CA LYS A 126 -4.48 -5.10 48.80
C LYS A 126 -3.01 -5.41 48.55
N GLU A 127 -2.31 -6.01 49.51
CA GLU A 127 -0.92 -6.42 49.33
C GLU A 127 -0.80 -7.60 48.35
N LEU A 128 -1.75 -8.54 48.36
CA LEU A 128 -1.85 -9.61 47.36
C LEU A 128 -2.12 -9.02 45.97
N GLN A 129 -3.04 -8.06 45.81
CA GLN A 129 -3.25 -7.36 44.54
C GLN A 129 -1.99 -6.62 44.06
N LYS A 130 -1.23 -5.97 44.95
CA LYS A 130 0.06 -5.34 44.60
C LYS A 130 1.12 -6.37 44.20
N ILE A 131 1.13 -7.54 44.84
CA ILE A 131 2.01 -8.66 44.50
C ILE A 131 1.59 -9.23 43.14
N ASP A 132 0.29 -9.45 42.90
CA ASP A 132 -0.27 -9.95 41.64
C ASP A 132 -0.01 -8.97 40.48
N GLN A 133 -0.15 -7.67 40.70
CA GLN A 133 0.22 -6.63 39.72
C GLN A 133 1.73 -6.66 39.41
N LYS A 134 2.59 -6.83 40.42
CA LYS A 134 4.04 -6.96 40.23
C LYS A 134 4.40 -8.26 39.49
N ILE A 135 3.73 -9.36 39.79
CA ILE A 135 3.92 -10.66 39.14
C ILE A 135 3.47 -10.56 37.68
N SER A 136 2.29 -10.02 37.41
CA SER A 136 1.74 -9.84 36.05
C SER A 136 2.63 -8.95 35.21
N ARG A 137 3.12 -7.82 35.76
CA ARG A 137 4.10 -6.96 35.09
C ARG A 137 5.43 -7.65 34.83
N THR A 138 5.88 -8.51 35.75
CA THR A 138 7.11 -9.28 35.56
C THR A 138 6.94 -10.33 34.45
N ASN A 139 5.81 -11.05 34.43
CA ASN A 139 5.49 -12.02 33.39
C ASN A 139 5.36 -11.33 32.02
N TYR A 140 4.64 -10.21 31.94
CA TYR A 140 4.53 -9.40 30.73
C TYR A 140 5.92 -8.96 30.23
N ASN A 141 6.75 -8.35 31.09
CA ASN A 141 8.10 -7.91 30.71
C ASN A 141 8.97 -9.09 30.23
N ASN A 142 8.85 -10.26 30.84
CA ASN A 142 9.58 -11.45 30.39
C ASN A 142 9.13 -11.89 28.98
N CYS A 143 7.83 -11.89 28.72
CA CYS A 143 7.30 -12.21 27.38
C CYS A 143 7.72 -11.17 26.34
N ILE A 144 7.68 -9.88 26.68
CA ILE A 144 8.16 -8.79 25.81
C ILE A 144 9.65 -8.92 25.52
N ASN A 145 10.49 -9.20 26.52
CA ASN A 145 11.93 -9.39 26.28
C ASN A 145 12.20 -10.56 25.31
N ASN A 146 11.46 -11.66 25.44
CA ASN A 146 11.58 -12.81 24.54
C ASN A 146 11.11 -12.47 23.11
N LEU A 147 10.10 -11.61 23.00
CA LEU A 147 9.57 -11.12 21.72
C LEU A 147 10.55 -10.14 21.06
N GLU A 148 11.15 -9.23 21.82
CA GLU A 148 12.16 -8.28 21.37
C GLU A 148 13.43 -8.98 20.87
N GLU A 149 13.79 -10.13 21.46
CA GLU A 149 14.87 -10.99 20.97
C GLU A 149 14.57 -11.51 19.55
N ILE A 150 13.39 -12.13 19.34
CA ILE A 150 12.96 -12.65 18.03
C ILE A 150 12.83 -11.52 17.00
N ASN A 151 12.30 -10.37 17.42
CA ASN A 151 12.20 -9.19 16.58
C ASN A 151 13.58 -8.64 16.18
N GLY A 152 14.50 -8.58 17.14
CA GLY A 152 15.90 -8.18 16.91
C GLY A 152 16.62 -9.09 15.93
N ASP A 153 16.42 -10.40 16.05
CA ASP A 153 16.99 -11.39 15.13
C ASP A 153 16.39 -11.28 13.72
N SER A 154 15.06 -11.11 13.61
CA SER A 154 14.37 -10.90 12.34
C SER A 154 14.84 -9.61 11.65
N GLY A 155 14.90 -8.50 12.41
CA GLY A 155 15.41 -7.22 11.94
C GLY A 155 16.89 -7.25 11.56
N PHE A 156 17.71 -8.06 12.25
CA PHE A 156 19.10 -8.30 11.89
C PHE A 156 19.20 -8.98 10.52
N VAL A 157 18.41 -10.04 10.26
CA VAL A 157 18.36 -10.74 8.96
C VAL A 157 17.94 -9.78 7.85
N ILE A 158 16.81 -9.09 8.02
CA ILE A 158 16.31 -8.10 7.04
C ILE A 158 17.37 -7.01 6.78
N GLY A 159 18.01 -6.51 7.85
CA GLY A 159 19.08 -5.53 7.76
C GLY A 159 20.28 -6.01 6.93
N LYS A 160 20.65 -7.30 7.04
CA LYS A 160 21.73 -7.88 6.21
C LYS A 160 21.32 -7.99 4.74
N PHE A 161 20.08 -8.39 4.45
CA PHE A 161 19.57 -8.41 3.08
C PHE A 161 19.52 -7.01 2.47
N ASN A 162 19.02 -6.02 3.20
CA ASN A 162 19.00 -4.62 2.77
C ASN A 162 20.41 -4.06 2.55
N ALA A 163 21.38 -4.40 3.40
CA ALA A 163 22.78 -4.02 3.20
C ALA A 163 23.37 -4.64 1.92
N LEU A 164 23.02 -5.89 1.60
CA LEU A 164 23.41 -6.52 0.35
C LEU A 164 22.76 -5.83 -0.85
N ILE A 165 21.44 -5.63 -0.84
CA ILE A 165 20.71 -4.94 -1.92
C ILE A 165 21.28 -3.54 -2.15
N TYR A 166 21.53 -2.78 -1.07
CA TYR A 166 22.16 -1.47 -1.16
C TYR A 166 23.56 -1.53 -1.79
N ALA A 167 24.41 -2.46 -1.33
CA ALA A 167 25.76 -2.60 -1.86
C ALA A 167 25.78 -3.01 -3.35
N VAL A 168 24.76 -3.74 -3.79
CA VAL A 168 24.57 -4.17 -5.18
C VAL A 168 24.12 -3.00 -6.04
N ASN A 169 23.17 -2.21 -5.56
CA ASN A 169 22.70 -1.00 -6.25
C ASN A 169 23.81 0.06 -6.39
N GLN A 170 24.77 0.06 -5.46
CA GLN A 170 25.95 0.93 -5.48
C GLN A 170 27.19 0.26 -6.10
N TYR A 171 27.03 -0.91 -6.74
CA TYR A 171 28.15 -1.67 -7.28
C TYR A 171 28.80 -0.96 -8.48
N ASP A 172 30.08 -0.65 -8.35
CA ASP A 172 30.94 -0.19 -9.45
C ASP A 172 32.17 -1.11 -9.53
N ALA A 173 32.28 -1.85 -10.62
CA ALA A 173 33.35 -2.82 -10.87
C ALA A 173 34.75 -2.18 -10.94
N ASN A 174 34.84 -0.86 -11.08
CA ASN A 174 36.10 -0.12 -11.10
C ASN A 174 36.44 0.53 -9.74
N ASN A 175 35.48 0.57 -8.81
CA ASN A 175 35.67 1.15 -7.48
C ASN A 175 35.98 0.06 -6.44
N ALA A 176 37.22 0.05 -5.96
CA ALA A 176 37.68 -0.92 -4.97
C ALA A 176 36.88 -0.89 -3.65
N ASP A 177 36.37 0.27 -3.25
CA ASP A 177 35.55 0.41 -2.03
C ASP A 177 34.15 -0.15 -2.24
N SER A 178 33.57 0.02 -3.43
CA SER A 178 32.28 -0.59 -3.79
C SER A 178 32.37 -2.12 -3.84
N ILE A 179 33.43 -2.68 -4.46
CA ILE A 179 33.70 -4.12 -4.46
C ILE A 179 33.88 -4.65 -3.03
N ARG A 180 34.60 -3.89 -2.19
CA ARG A 180 34.81 -4.25 -0.78
C ARG A 180 33.52 -4.22 0.01
N ALA A 181 32.66 -3.21 -0.19
CA ALA A 181 31.37 -3.08 0.46
C ALA A 181 30.44 -4.25 0.07
N LEU A 182 30.34 -4.57 -1.23
CA LEU A 182 29.58 -5.71 -1.72
C LEU A 182 30.08 -7.03 -1.11
N ARG A 183 31.40 -7.22 -1.05
CA ARG A 183 31.99 -8.40 -0.45
C ARG A 183 31.70 -8.51 1.05
N LEU A 184 31.80 -7.41 1.79
CA LEU A 184 31.50 -7.40 3.23
C LEU A 184 30.02 -7.68 3.48
N ALA A 185 29.11 -7.10 2.70
CA ALA A 185 27.68 -7.38 2.80
C ALA A 185 27.37 -8.85 2.48
N TYR A 186 28.02 -9.42 1.46
CA TYR A 186 27.90 -10.84 1.14
C TYR A 186 28.49 -11.74 2.24
N ASP A 187 29.69 -11.45 2.73
CA ASP A 187 30.34 -12.24 3.79
C ASP A 187 29.51 -12.19 5.10
N ASP A 188 28.92 -11.03 5.42
CA ASP A 188 27.99 -10.85 6.53
C ASP A 188 26.73 -11.71 6.36
N LEU A 189 26.08 -11.66 5.18
CA LEU A 189 24.91 -12.49 4.90
C LEU A 189 25.29 -13.97 4.95
N TYR A 190 26.37 -14.38 4.29
CA TYR A 190 26.85 -15.76 4.27
C TYR A 190 27.16 -16.30 5.67
N SER A 191 27.63 -15.46 6.60
CA SER A 191 27.90 -15.86 7.99
C SER A 191 26.67 -16.38 8.74
N ILE A 192 25.48 -15.96 8.31
CA ILE A 192 24.19 -16.45 8.82
C ILE A 192 23.91 -17.88 8.34
N TYR A 193 24.40 -18.26 7.16
CA TYR A 193 24.07 -19.52 6.45
C TYR A 193 25.06 -20.67 6.63
N GLU A 194 26.22 -20.48 7.26
CA GLU A 194 27.24 -21.53 7.34
C GLU A 194 26.68 -22.84 7.93
N ARG A 195 26.51 -23.84 7.06
CA ARG A 195 25.84 -25.13 7.30
C ARG A 195 26.13 -25.72 8.68
N THR A 196 25.07 -25.86 9.49
CA THR A 196 25.00 -26.91 10.51
C THR A 196 24.56 -28.23 9.85
N THR A 197 24.64 -29.35 10.56
CA THR A 197 24.39 -30.70 10.00
C THR A 197 22.95 -30.97 9.52
N ALA A 198 22.00 -30.05 9.76
CA ALA A 198 20.63 -30.11 9.25
C ALA A 198 20.42 -28.98 8.23
N GLY A 199 20.02 -29.35 7.01
CA GLY A 199 20.18 -28.54 5.79
C GLY A 199 19.39 -27.23 5.66
N TYR A 200 18.72 -26.73 6.69
CA TYR A 200 17.84 -25.55 6.65
C TYR A 200 17.86 -24.71 7.94
N MET A 201 18.79 -24.99 8.86
CA MET A 201 19.02 -24.18 10.06
C MET A 201 20.13 -23.16 9.82
N GLY A 202 19.89 -21.89 10.18
CA GLY A 202 20.94 -20.88 10.28
C GLY A 202 21.99 -21.27 11.33
N LYS A 203 23.19 -20.69 11.26
CA LYS A 203 24.23 -20.93 12.26
C LYS A 203 23.90 -20.33 13.63
N THR A 204 23.09 -19.26 13.62
CA THR A 204 22.84 -18.39 14.77
C THR A 204 21.39 -18.41 15.25
N PHE A 205 20.44 -18.76 14.39
CA PHE A 205 19.00 -18.80 14.69
C PHE A 205 18.33 -20.01 14.02
N SER A 206 17.19 -20.42 14.55
CA SER A 206 16.39 -21.53 14.06
C SER A 206 14.98 -21.02 13.82
N PHE A 207 14.64 -20.67 12.57
CA PHE A 207 13.33 -20.13 12.24
C PHE A 207 12.20 -21.05 12.71
N THR A 208 12.40 -22.36 12.70
CA THR A 208 11.44 -23.31 13.28
C THR A 208 11.25 -23.08 14.78
N ASP A 209 12.33 -23.09 15.57
CA ASP A 209 12.24 -22.94 17.02
C ASP A 209 11.76 -21.54 17.41
N ASP A 210 12.15 -20.52 16.65
CA ASP A 210 11.74 -19.13 16.85
C ASP A 210 10.27 -18.92 16.47
N ALA A 211 9.78 -19.59 15.42
CA ALA A 211 8.35 -19.61 15.08
C ALA A 211 7.54 -20.33 16.15
N GLU A 212 8.03 -21.44 16.71
CA GLU A 212 7.37 -22.17 17.79
C GLU A 212 7.35 -21.33 19.08
N LYS A 213 8.48 -20.69 19.42
CA LYS A 213 8.60 -19.75 20.54
C LYS A 213 7.65 -18.56 20.36
N LEU A 214 7.63 -17.94 19.17
CA LEU A 214 6.73 -16.84 18.85
C LEU A 214 5.26 -17.28 18.92
N ALA A 215 4.90 -18.43 18.35
CA ALA A 215 3.55 -18.98 18.44
C ALA A 215 3.10 -19.19 19.90
N SER A 216 4.01 -19.65 20.77
CA SER A 216 3.74 -19.81 22.21
C SER A 216 3.59 -18.49 22.97
N LEU A 217 4.23 -17.41 22.49
CA LEU A 217 4.09 -16.06 23.05
C LEU A 217 2.77 -15.40 22.61
N LEU A 218 2.26 -15.76 21.42
CA LEU A 218 1.03 -15.25 20.86
C LEU A 218 -0.21 -15.98 21.39
N SER A 219 -0.15 -17.31 21.52
CA SER A 219 -1.33 -18.14 21.77
C SER A 219 -1.12 -19.18 22.87
N SER A 220 -2.15 -19.35 23.71
CA SER A 220 -2.21 -20.37 24.76
C SER A 220 -2.59 -21.76 24.24
N TYR A 221 -2.95 -21.87 22.96
CA TYR A 221 -3.27 -23.14 22.32
C TYR A 221 -2.01 -23.92 21.95
N ASP A 222 -2.15 -25.23 21.85
CA ASP A 222 -1.06 -26.06 21.36
C ASP A 222 -0.78 -25.84 19.86
N TYR A 223 0.33 -25.18 19.55
CA TYR A 223 0.85 -25.08 18.19
C TYR A 223 1.42 -26.41 17.67
N SER A 224 1.82 -27.31 18.59
CA SER A 224 2.47 -28.59 18.28
C SER A 224 1.51 -29.74 18.04
N ASN A 225 0.19 -29.50 18.06
CA ASN A 225 -0.82 -30.51 17.75
C ASN A 225 -0.65 -30.94 16.29
N GLY A 226 0.24 -31.91 16.10
CA GLY A 226 0.47 -32.59 14.86
C GLY A 226 -0.85 -33.18 14.45
N MET A 227 -1.35 -32.73 13.30
CA MET A 227 -2.32 -33.53 12.59
C MET A 227 -1.63 -34.87 12.35
N ASN A 228 -2.01 -35.90 13.11
CA ASN A 228 -1.50 -37.27 12.98
C ASN A 228 -1.93 -37.93 11.66
N GLY A 229 -2.23 -37.13 10.62
CA GLY A 229 -2.69 -37.55 9.32
C GLY A 229 -1.76 -37.02 8.23
N THR A 230 -1.71 -37.73 7.12
CA THR A 230 -0.97 -37.41 5.89
C THR A 230 -1.39 -36.11 5.19
N ALA A 231 -2.27 -35.31 5.80
CA ALA A 231 -2.72 -34.05 5.21
C ALA A 231 -1.68 -32.95 5.48
N PRO A 232 -1.23 -32.22 4.45
CA PRO A 232 -0.24 -31.17 4.63
C PRO A 232 -0.77 -30.03 5.50
N TYR A 233 0.11 -29.44 6.31
CA TYR A 233 -0.22 -28.40 7.30
C TYR A 233 -1.00 -27.20 6.73
N TYR A 234 -0.77 -26.85 5.46
CA TYR A 234 -1.40 -25.73 4.74
C TYR A 234 -2.79 -26.04 4.16
N SER A 235 -3.33 -27.25 4.36
CA SER A 235 -4.68 -27.59 3.88
C SER A 235 -5.82 -27.07 4.76
N TYR A 236 -5.50 -26.48 5.91
CA TYR A 236 -6.46 -25.98 6.87
C TYR A 236 -6.39 -24.47 6.95
N ASP A 237 -7.54 -23.87 7.19
CA ASP A 237 -7.64 -22.45 7.48
C ASP A 237 -7.08 -22.17 8.89
N PRO A 238 -6.11 -21.26 9.06
CA PRO A 238 -5.60 -20.83 10.37
C PRO A 238 -6.68 -20.39 11.36
N GLY A 239 -7.80 -19.86 10.88
CA GLY A 239 -8.97 -19.47 11.67
C GLY A 239 -9.91 -20.61 12.06
N ASP A 240 -9.66 -21.84 11.59
CA ASP A 240 -10.51 -23.00 11.90
C ASP A 240 -10.30 -23.47 13.35
N LYS A 241 -11.21 -23.01 14.22
CA LYS A 241 -11.25 -23.36 15.64
C LYS A 241 -11.30 -24.87 15.91
N SER A 242 -11.80 -25.68 14.98
CA SER A 242 -11.89 -27.14 15.15
C SER A 242 -10.52 -27.82 15.19
N HIS A 243 -9.49 -27.15 14.67
CA HIS A 243 -8.11 -27.63 14.63
C HIS A 243 -7.18 -26.88 15.58
N TRP A 244 -7.70 -25.99 16.41
CA TRP A 244 -6.88 -25.17 17.32
C TRP A 244 -6.28 -25.96 18.48
N GLY A 245 -6.74 -27.19 18.72
CA GLY A 245 -6.27 -28.00 19.83
C GLY A 245 -6.78 -27.50 21.17
N ASP A 246 -6.26 -28.09 22.24
CA ASP A 246 -6.61 -27.69 23.59
C ASP A 246 -5.85 -26.42 23.99
N ILE A 247 -6.51 -25.57 24.78
CA ILE A 247 -5.86 -24.49 25.50
C ILE A 247 -4.96 -25.13 26.56
N LYS A 248 -3.64 -25.01 26.39
CA LYS A 248 -2.67 -25.57 27.34
C LYS A 248 -2.55 -24.76 28.63
N GLY A 249 -3.07 -23.53 28.62
CA GLY A 249 -2.81 -22.53 29.65
C GLY A 249 -1.37 -22.04 29.52
N GLY A 250 -1.18 -20.73 29.45
CA GLY A 250 0.12 -20.12 29.23
C GLY A 250 0.14 -18.67 29.71
N ASN A 251 1.33 -18.09 29.80
CA ASN A 251 1.53 -16.67 30.04
C ASN A 251 1.82 -16.02 28.67
N THR A 252 0.83 -15.94 27.77
CA THR A 252 1.02 -15.23 26.49
C THR A 252 1.25 -13.73 26.73
N VAL A 253 1.79 -13.02 25.74
CA VAL A 253 1.97 -11.55 25.85
C VAL A 253 0.62 -10.89 26.13
N ILE A 254 -0.41 -11.26 25.37
CA ILE A 254 -1.75 -10.69 25.47
C ILE A 254 -2.46 -11.05 26.77
N GLU A 255 -2.33 -12.27 27.29
CA GLU A 255 -2.93 -12.62 28.59
C GLU A 255 -2.28 -11.82 29.73
N ASN A 256 -0.94 -11.72 29.75
CA ASN A 256 -0.27 -10.93 30.79
C ASN A 256 -0.55 -9.43 30.65
N TYR A 257 -0.67 -8.92 29.42
CA TYR A 257 -1.00 -7.52 29.17
C TYR A 257 -2.44 -7.21 29.57
N TYR A 258 -3.36 -8.11 29.26
CA TYR A 258 -4.75 -8.07 29.71
C TYR A 258 -4.84 -8.04 31.24
N ASP A 259 -4.10 -8.91 31.94
CA ASP A 259 -4.05 -8.94 33.40
C ASP A 259 -3.46 -7.64 33.97
N LEU A 260 -2.45 -7.08 33.30
CA LEU A 260 -1.87 -5.78 33.65
C LEU A 260 -2.89 -4.64 33.49
N LEU A 261 -3.64 -4.59 32.39
CA LEU A 261 -4.62 -3.54 32.11
C LEU A 261 -5.87 -3.66 32.98
N SER A 262 -6.39 -4.86 33.17
CA SER A 262 -7.54 -5.11 34.03
C SER A 262 -7.26 -4.74 35.49
N THR A 263 -6.00 -4.83 35.92
CA THR A 263 -5.56 -4.39 37.24
C THR A 263 -5.13 -2.91 37.29
N SER A 264 -4.83 -2.26 36.16
CA SER A 264 -4.44 -0.84 36.08
C SER A 264 -5.62 0.13 36.07
N CYS A 265 -6.85 -0.41 36.08
CA CYS A 265 -8.09 0.34 36.23
C CYS A 265 -8.45 1.21 35.03
N ALA A 266 -8.17 0.65 33.85
CA ALA A 266 -8.53 1.21 32.55
C ALA A 266 -10.06 1.36 32.41
N PHE A 267 -10.47 2.38 31.68
CA PHE A 267 -11.81 2.42 31.09
C PHE A 267 -11.88 1.48 29.89
N ASP A 268 -13.08 1.02 29.55
CA ASP A 268 -13.32 0.14 28.41
C ASP A 268 -12.62 0.57 27.12
N HIS A 269 -12.70 1.85 26.78
CA HIS A 269 -12.09 2.39 25.56
C HIS A 269 -10.57 2.34 25.58
N GLU A 270 -9.96 2.54 26.74
CA GLU A 270 -8.51 2.41 26.92
C GLU A 270 -8.12 0.94 26.85
N MET A 271 -8.92 0.04 27.44
CA MET A 271 -8.71 -1.40 27.32
C MET A 271 -8.72 -1.81 25.85
N VAL A 272 -9.74 -1.39 25.10
CA VAL A 272 -9.86 -1.64 23.65
C VAL A 272 -8.65 -1.09 22.91
N GLN A 273 -8.33 0.18 23.12
CA GLN A 273 -7.26 0.86 22.40
C GLN A 273 -5.91 0.20 22.67
N ASN A 274 -5.59 -0.08 23.94
CA ASN A 274 -4.33 -0.66 24.34
C ASN A 274 -4.20 -2.11 23.87
N MET A 275 -5.24 -2.94 24.03
CA MET A 275 -5.23 -4.32 23.53
C MET A 275 -5.11 -4.36 21.99
N THR A 276 -5.79 -3.46 21.28
CA THR A 276 -5.69 -3.37 19.81
C THR A 276 -4.30 -2.94 19.38
N ALA A 277 -3.69 -1.96 20.07
CA ALA A 277 -2.32 -1.53 19.81
C ALA A 277 -1.34 -2.69 20.03
N GLU A 278 -1.53 -3.49 21.08
CA GLU A 278 -0.71 -4.65 21.37
C GLU A 278 -0.88 -5.76 20.32
N TYR A 279 -2.11 -6.04 19.86
CA TYR A 279 -2.32 -6.97 18.73
C TYR A 279 -1.60 -6.52 17.47
N ASN A 280 -1.69 -5.24 17.12
CA ASN A 280 -1.02 -4.69 15.95
C ASN A 280 0.50 -4.77 16.07
N TYR A 281 1.03 -4.52 17.27
CA TYR A 281 2.46 -4.67 17.55
C TYR A 281 2.93 -6.12 17.36
N LEU A 282 2.20 -7.09 17.93
CA LEU A 282 2.49 -8.51 17.80
C LEU A 282 2.38 -9.01 16.35
N ALA A 283 1.33 -8.60 15.64
CA ALA A 283 1.16 -8.91 14.22
C ALA A 283 2.29 -8.31 13.36
N GLY A 284 2.73 -7.08 13.68
CA GLY A 284 3.87 -6.45 13.03
C GLY A 284 5.17 -7.24 13.21
N ILE A 285 5.42 -7.77 14.41
CA ILE A 285 6.60 -8.62 14.68
C ILE A 285 6.48 -9.96 13.95
N THR A 286 5.31 -10.59 13.95
CA THR A 286 5.08 -11.82 13.17
C THR A 286 5.30 -11.58 11.67
N SER A 287 4.86 -10.44 11.13
CA SER A 287 5.09 -10.07 9.74
C SER A 287 6.59 -9.92 9.44
N GLN A 288 7.34 -9.21 10.29
CA GLN A 288 8.79 -9.05 10.12
C GLN A 288 9.53 -10.39 10.21
N PHE A 289 9.08 -11.29 11.09
CA PHE A 289 9.62 -12.64 11.17
C PHE A 289 9.38 -13.44 9.88
N ILE A 290 8.15 -13.42 9.35
CA ILE A 290 7.81 -14.11 8.09
C ILE A 290 8.61 -13.52 6.92
N GLU A 291 8.76 -12.21 6.86
CA GLU A 291 9.60 -11.53 5.85
C GLU A 291 11.06 -12.00 5.93
N ALA A 292 11.65 -11.99 7.13
CA ALA A 292 13.01 -12.47 7.36
C ALA A 292 13.19 -13.94 6.92
N TYR A 293 12.20 -14.80 7.21
CA TYR A 293 12.25 -16.20 6.82
C TYR A 293 12.10 -16.38 5.30
N THR A 294 11.24 -15.59 4.66
CA THR A 294 11.04 -15.59 3.20
C THR A 294 12.33 -15.22 2.47
N MET A 295 12.98 -14.13 2.91
CA MET A 295 14.29 -13.73 2.39
C MET A 295 15.32 -14.85 2.61
N TYR A 296 15.23 -15.53 3.77
CA TYR A 296 16.15 -16.61 4.08
C TYR A 296 16.04 -17.80 3.11
N ILE A 297 14.82 -18.29 2.90
CA ILE A 297 14.54 -19.42 2.01
C ILE A 297 14.91 -19.09 0.56
N SER A 298 14.63 -17.86 0.13
CA SER A 298 14.96 -17.39 -1.22
C SER A 298 16.46 -17.47 -1.49
N TYR A 299 17.28 -17.00 -0.55
CA TYR A 299 18.74 -17.07 -0.68
C TYR A 299 19.27 -18.50 -0.51
N TYR A 300 18.66 -19.30 0.38
CA TYR A 300 18.99 -20.73 0.50
C TYR A 300 18.78 -21.47 -0.83
N ALA A 301 17.65 -21.24 -1.50
CA ALA A 301 17.37 -21.84 -2.80
C ALA A 301 18.45 -21.48 -3.83
N GLN A 302 18.83 -20.21 -3.89
CA GLN A 302 19.92 -19.75 -4.77
C GLN A 302 21.25 -20.43 -4.44
N MET A 303 21.58 -20.60 -3.16
CA MET A 303 22.79 -21.31 -2.75
C MET A 303 22.76 -22.79 -3.15
N ALA A 304 21.62 -23.46 -3.01
CA ALA A 304 21.45 -24.86 -3.41
C ALA A 304 21.73 -25.05 -4.92
N TYR A 305 21.27 -24.13 -5.77
CA TYR A 305 21.53 -24.18 -7.22
C TYR A 305 22.93 -23.69 -7.63
N ALA A 306 23.57 -22.82 -6.85
CA ALA A 306 24.91 -22.30 -7.15
C ALA A 306 26.05 -23.31 -6.91
N GLU A 307 25.83 -24.38 -6.15
CA GLU A 307 26.80 -25.47 -5.97
C GLU A 307 26.93 -26.30 -7.27
N SER A 308 28.00 -26.04 -8.02
CA SER A 308 28.26 -26.59 -9.36
C SER A 308 28.63 -28.07 -9.34
N TYR A 309 27.68 -28.96 -9.57
CA TYR A 309 27.92 -30.35 -9.99
C TYR A 309 26.95 -30.70 -11.13
N ASP A 310 27.51 -31.15 -12.26
CA ASP A 310 26.81 -31.45 -13.54
C ASP A 310 26.05 -32.80 -13.52
N ASP A 311 25.64 -33.32 -12.36
CA ASP A 311 24.93 -34.61 -12.27
C ASP A 311 23.41 -34.39 -12.15
N MET A 312 22.62 -35.01 -13.05
CA MET A 312 21.16 -34.96 -13.00
C MET A 312 20.56 -35.56 -11.72
N VAL A 313 21.25 -36.50 -11.07
CA VAL A 313 20.84 -37.02 -9.76
C VAL A 313 20.94 -35.92 -8.69
N ASP A 314 21.83 -34.95 -8.88
CA ASP A 314 22.06 -33.84 -7.96
C ASP A 314 20.99 -32.74 -8.10
N GLU A 315 20.48 -32.46 -9.31
CA GLU A 315 19.39 -31.50 -9.52
C GLU A 315 18.09 -31.91 -8.82
N ARG A 316 17.72 -33.19 -8.84
CA ARG A 316 16.55 -33.69 -8.08
C ARG A 316 16.75 -33.51 -6.58
N ASN A 317 17.96 -33.71 -6.07
CA ASN A 317 18.26 -33.54 -4.65
C ASN A 317 18.26 -32.05 -4.24
N LYS A 318 18.74 -31.16 -5.12
CA LYS A 318 18.66 -29.71 -4.93
C LYS A 318 17.22 -29.23 -4.88
N GLN A 319 16.40 -29.60 -5.88
CA GLN A 319 14.97 -29.29 -5.89
C GLN A 319 14.28 -29.84 -4.63
N SER A 320 14.54 -31.10 -4.27
CA SER A 320 13.97 -31.70 -3.05
C SER A 320 14.39 -30.95 -1.78
N SER A 321 15.60 -30.39 -1.71
CA SER A 321 16.06 -29.61 -0.56
C SER A 321 15.39 -28.24 -0.51
N VAL A 322 15.17 -27.62 -1.66
CA VAL A 322 14.42 -26.36 -1.78
C VAL A 322 12.95 -26.56 -1.43
N ASP A 323 12.32 -27.63 -1.93
CA ASP A 323 10.93 -27.98 -1.61
C ASP A 323 10.75 -28.24 -0.12
N LEU A 324 11.69 -28.95 0.53
CA LEU A 324 11.66 -29.15 1.98
C LEU A 324 11.79 -27.84 2.76
N ALA A 325 12.63 -26.92 2.29
CA ALA A 325 12.81 -25.62 2.92
C ALA A 325 11.54 -24.75 2.80
N TRP A 326 10.88 -24.75 1.63
CA TRP A 326 9.59 -24.09 1.43
C TRP A 326 8.47 -24.72 2.26
N GLN A 327 8.40 -26.05 2.33
CA GLN A 327 7.41 -26.75 3.17
C GLN A 327 7.55 -26.37 4.65
N GLU A 328 8.78 -26.21 5.14
CA GLU A 328 9.04 -25.81 6.52
C GLU A 328 8.69 -24.33 6.76
N TYR A 329 8.96 -23.46 5.78
CA TYR A 329 8.49 -22.08 5.79
C TYR A 329 6.97 -22.00 5.84
N ASP A 330 6.26 -22.74 4.98
CA ASP A 330 4.79 -22.79 4.96
C ASP A 330 4.24 -23.28 6.30
N ARG A 331 4.88 -24.31 6.89
CA ARG A 331 4.52 -24.82 8.22
C ARG A 331 4.65 -23.74 9.29
N CYS A 332 5.76 -22.99 9.30
CA CYS A 332 5.99 -21.92 10.27
C CYS A 332 5.03 -20.74 10.07
N CYS A 333 4.78 -20.32 8.83
CA CYS A 333 3.81 -19.28 8.52
C CYS A 333 2.41 -19.69 8.97
N TYR A 334 1.99 -20.91 8.64
CA TYR A 334 0.70 -21.44 9.07
C TYR A 334 0.55 -21.45 10.60
N MET A 335 1.58 -21.92 11.31
CA MET A 335 1.61 -21.95 12.77
C MET A 335 1.47 -20.56 13.39
N LEU A 336 2.18 -19.57 12.85
CA LEU A 336 2.14 -18.19 13.33
C LEU A 336 0.82 -17.49 13.02
N LEU A 337 0.29 -17.67 11.80
CA LEU A 337 -1.02 -17.15 11.41
C LEU A 337 -2.12 -17.75 12.28
N ARG A 338 -2.04 -19.05 12.58
CA ARG A 338 -2.96 -19.72 13.50
C ARG A 338 -2.84 -19.17 14.92
N ALA A 339 -1.62 -18.95 15.41
CA ALA A 339 -1.40 -18.36 16.72
C ALA A 339 -1.97 -16.93 16.83
N LEU A 340 -1.83 -16.11 15.77
CA LEU A 340 -2.45 -14.78 15.69
C LEU A 340 -3.99 -14.87 15.69
N ALA A 341 -4.57 -15.78 14.89
CA ALA A 341 -6.02 -15.97 14.85
C ALA A 341 -6.56 -16.39 16.23
N GLN A 342 -5.88 -17.32 16.89
CA GLN A 342 -6.20 -17.78 18.25
C GLN A 342 -6.10 -16.66 19.29
N MET A 343 -5.02 -15.88 19.25
CA MET A 343 -4.77 -14.73 20.12
C MET A 343 -5.91 -13.71 20.04
N ILE A 344 -6.35 -13.39 18.83
CA ILE A 344 -7.43 -12.42 18.61
C ILE A 344 -8.75 -13.00 19.11
N ASP A 345 -9.05 -14.25 18.77
CA ASP A 345 -10.33 -14.86 19.13
C ASP A 345 -10.52 -15.09 20.63
N LEU A 346 -9.49 -15.55 21.35
CA LEU A 346 -9.51 -15.76 22.81
C LEU A 346 -9.93 -14.52 23.60
N HIS A 347 -9.65 -13.35 23.04
CA HIS A 347 -9.85 -12.07 23.69
C HIS A 347 -10.88 -11.19 22.99
N ALA A 348 -11.26 -11.50 21.75
CA ALA A 348 -12.37 -10.84 21.06
C ALA A 348 -13.62 -10.88 21.93
N ASP A 349 -13.95 -12.03 22.51
CA ASP A 349 -15.09 -12.16 23.43
C ASP A 349 -14.96 -11.34 24.72
N ARG A 350 -13.73 -11.05 25.18
CA ARG A 350 -13.48 -10.20 26.35
C ARG A 350 -13.61 -8.71 26.02
N MET A 351 -13.29 -8.34 24.78
CA MET A 351 -13.38 -6.97 24.26
C MET A 351 -14.74 -6.68 23.61
N ASN A 352 -15.53 -7.72 23.37
CA ASN A 352 -16.88 -7.66 22.86
C ASN A 352 -17.75 -6.95 23.89
N GLY A 353 -18.43 -5.91 23.43
CA GLY A 353 -19.27 -5.05 24.26
C GLY A 353 -18.56 -3.96 25.05
N ALA A 354 -17.23 -3.89 25.04
CA ALA A 354 -16.49 -2.76 25.61
C ALA A 354 -16.72 -1.47 24.80
N MET A 355 -16.83 -0.32 25.48
CA MET A 355 -16.82 0.99 24.83
C MET A 355 -15.59 1.16 23.94
N ARG A 356 -15.76 1.71 22.74
CA ARG A 356 -14.67 2.03 21.81
C ARG A 356 -14.24 3.49 21.98
N SER A 357 -13.10 3.87 21.42
CA SER A 357 -12.61 5.27 21.51
C SER A 357 -13.60 6.27 20.92
N TYR A 358 -14.34 5.88 19.87
CA TYR A 358 -15.40 6.72 19.31
C TYR A 358 -16.64 6.82 20.21
N ASP A 359 -16.83 5.97 21.21
CA ASP A 359 -17.96 6.08 22.15
C ASP A 359 -17.70 7.12 23.25
N VAL A 360 -16.44 7.48 23.45
CA VAL A 360 -15.99 8.34 24.57
C VAL A 360 -16.52 9.75 24.42
N GLU A 361 -16.36 10.35 23.25
CA GLU A 361 -16.87 11.69 22.98
C GLU A 361 -18.26 11.58 22.35
N THR A 362 -19.28 11.97 23.12
CA THR A 362 -20.67 11.88 22.69
C THR A 362 -21.36 13.24 22.75
N THR A 363 -22.33 13.40 21.84
CA THR A 363 -23.26 14.53 21.87
C THR A 363 -24.61 14.00 22.28
N ILE A 364 -25.09 14.46 23.44
CA ILE A 364 -26.37 14.05 23.99
C ILE A 364 -27.44 15.02 23.51
N TYR A 365 -28.46 14.46 22.88
CA TYR A 365 -29.63 15.17 22.39
C TYR A 365 -30.73 15.03 23.42
N PHE A 366 -31.05 16.14 24.09
CA PHE A 366 -32.26 16.20 24.89
C PHE A 366 -33.44 16.32 23.94
N ASN A 367 -34.14 15.19 23.73
CA ASN A 367 -35.36 15.20 22.94
C ASN A 367 -36.33 16.21 23.55
N ASN A 368 -36.90 17.07 22.71
CA ASN A 368 -37.80 18.17 23.06
C ASN A 368 -39.01 17.68 23.89
N ILE A 369 -38.85 17.50 25.20
CA ILE A 369 -39.99 17.23 26.09
C ILE A 369 -40.77 18.52 26.22
N ARG A 370 -42.01 18.46 25.74
CA ARG A 370 -42.96 19.57 25.74
C ARG A 370 -43.74 19.51 27.05
N ASP A 371 -43.13 19.95 28.13
CA ASP A 371 -43.87 20.08 29.39
C ASP A 371 -44.43 21.49 29.51
N SER A 372 -45.70 21.63 29.16
CA SER A 372 -46.52 22.69 29.74
C SER A 372 -46.70 22.35 31.21
N ILE A 373 -45.87 22.91 32.08
CA ILE A 373 -46.13 22.85 33.52
C ILE A 373 -47.20 23.90 33.81
N ASN A 374 -48.41 23.45 34.13
CA ASN A 374 -49.45 24.30 34.69
C ASN A 374 -49.09 24.57 36.15
N ALA A 375 -48.27 25.60 36.40
CA ALA A 375 -48.06 26.09 37.74
C ALA A 375 -49.30 26.93 38.15
N ILE A 376 -50.01 26.48 39.17
CA ILE A 376 -51.14 27.22 39.74
C ILE A 376 -50.57 28.10 40.85
N SER A 377 -50.35 29.39 40.58
CA SER A 377 -49.99 30.31 41.66
C SER A 377 -51.23 30.61 42.52
N VAL A 378 -51.03 30.67 43.84
CA VAL A 378 -52.06 31.06 44.80
C VAL A 378 -51.75 32.47 45.26
N GLU A 379 -52.33 33.47 44.59
CA GLU A 379 -52.25 34.84 45.10
C GLU A 379 -53.21 34.96 46.29
N ASN A 380 -52.63 35.05 47.49
CA ASN A 380 -53.39 35.22 48.71
C ASN A 380 -53.66 36.72 48.89
N ASP A 381 -54.88 37.17 48.56
CA ASP A 381 -55.33 38.48 49.01
C ASP A 381 -55.26 38.51 50.55
N ARG A 382 -54.29 39.26 51.07
CA ARG A 382 -53.97 39.35 52.51
C ARG A 382 -55.17 39.78 53.36
N THR A 383 -56.28 40.19 52.75
CA THR A 383 -57.45 40.70 53.45
C THR A 383 -58.62 39.72 53.56
N ASN A 384 -58.61 38.56 52.89
CA ASN A 384 -59.77 37.68 52.90
C ASN A 384 -59.44 36.17 52.88
N HIS A 385 -59.27 35.58 54.07
CA HIS A 385 -58.92 34.16 54.27
C HIS A 385 -59.92 33.12 53.74
N THR A 386 -61.05 33.52 53.14
CA THR A 386 -62.11 32.61 52.70
C THR A 386 -62.25 32.49 51.19
N ASN A 387 -61.51 33.26 50.40
CA ASN A 387 -61.63 33.26 48.94
C ASN A 387 -60.29 32.97 48.27
N ARG A 388 -59.88 31.70 48.29
CA ARG A 388 -58.76 31.21 47.46
C ARG A 388 -59.28 31.04 46.04
N ARG A 389 -59.19 32.09 45.21
CA ARG A 389 -59.40 31.95 43.76
C ARG A 389 -58.07 31.59 43.10
N PHE A 390 -58.09 30.51 42.33
CA PHE A 390 -57.02 30.13 41.41
C PHE A 390 -57.22 30.92 40.12
N ASP A 391 -56.71 32.15 40.02
CA ASP A 391 -57.05 33.04 38.90
C ASP A 391 -56.00 33.08 37.76
N HIS A 392 -54.86 32.38 37.86
CA HIS A 392 -53.91 32.30 36.75
C HIS A 392 -53.38 30.89 36.48
N GLU A 393 -53.80 30.33 35.35
CA GLU A 393 -53.16 29.18 34.71
C GLU A 393 -51.96 29.72 33.93
N TYR A 394 -50.77 29.66 34.54
CA TYR A 394 -49.54 30.02 33.84
C TYR A 394 -49.16 28.88 32.90
N VAL A 395 -49.45 29.03 31.60
CA VAL A 395 -48.84 28.19 30.57
C VAL A 395 -47.43 28.72 30.36
N SER A 396 -46.47 28.16 31.11
CA SER A 396 -45.05 28.35 30.84
C SER A 396 -44.73 27.74 29.47
N ASN A 397 -44.68 28.56 28.42
CA ASN A 397 -44.10 28.16 27.15
C ASN A 397 -42.57 28.21 27.29
N ARG A 398 -41.97 27.14 27.81
CA ARG A 398 -40.50 27.02 27.82
C ARG A 398 -40.00 27.11 26.37
N ASN A 399 -39.11 28.06 26.10
CA ASN A 399 -38.37 28.08 24.84
C ASN A 399 -37.59 26.76 24.74
N ARG A 400 -37.73 26.06 23.61
CA ARG A 400 -36.99 24.83 23.32
C ARG A 400 -35.50 25.06 23.60
N THR A 401 -34.93 24.37 24.58
CA THR A 401 -33.47 24.29 24.69
C THR A 401 -32.99 23.36 23.59
N ALA A 402 -32.87 23.89 22.37
CA ALA A 402 -32.25 23.20 21.25
C ALA A 402 -30.71 23.15 21.44
N LYS A 403 -30.22 22.85 22.64
CA LYS A 403 -28.80 22.77 22.94
C LYS A 403 -28.44 21.32 23.22
N THR A 404 -27.69 20.77 22.28
CA THR A 404 -26.93 19.55 22.45
C THR A 404 -25.94 19.71 23.61
N MET A 405 -25.80 18.69 24.47
CA MET A 405 -24.73 18.64 25.47
C MET A 405 -23.57 17.82 24.93
N GLN A 406 -22.35 18.34 25.02
CA GLN A 406 -21.16 17.56 24.74
C GLN A 406 -20.77 16.91 26.06
N ALA A 407 -20.53 15.62 26.01
CA ALA A 407 -20.20 14.85 27.18
C ALA A 407 -19.16 13.79 26.84
N TYR A 408 -18.43 13.42 27.87
CA TYR A 408 -17.73 12.16 27.90
C TYR A 408 -18.66 11.08 28.39
N MET A 409 -18.58 9.93 27.78
CA MET A 409 -19.21 8.72 28.28
C MET A 409 -18.12 7.71 28.54
N VAL A 410 -18.10 7.17 29.75
CA VAL A 410 -17.03 6.30 30.21
C VAL A 410 -17.61 5.15 31.01
N ARG A 411 -17.07 3.96 30.80
CA ARG A 411 -17.44 2.77 31.54
C ARG A 411 -16.16 2.13 32.06
N PRO A 412 -15.98 2.06 33.39
CA PRO A 412 -14.87 1.32 33.98
C PRO A 412 -14.87 -0.11 33.43
N TYR A 413 -13.70 -0.67 33.14
CA TYR A 413 -13.63 -1.99 32.53
C TYR A 413 -14.30 -3.06 33.42
N ASN A 414 -15.14 -3.91 32.81
CA ASN A 414 -16.04 -4.89 33.47
C ASN A 414 -17.15 -4.29 34.36
N ALA A 415 -17.43 -2.99 34.30
CA ALA A 415 -18.58 -2.43 35.00
C ALA A 415 -19.85 -2.52 34.14
N ASP A 416 -20.96 -2.93 34.76
CA ASP A 416 -22.29 -2.91 34.14
C ASP A 416 -22.85 -1.49 33.94
N THR A 417 -22.16 -0.47 34.45
CA THR A 417 -22.67 0.90 34.59
C THR A 417 -21.76 1.89 33.87
N ALA A 418 -22.29 2.54 32.85
CA ALA A 418 -21.64 3.66 32.18
C ALA A 418 -21.94 4.97 32.92
N TYR A 419 -21.03 5.94 32.75
CA TYR A 419 -21.11 7.26 33.34
C TYR A 419 -21.04 8.31 32.25
N ILE A 420 -21.87 9.33 32.35
CA ILE A 420 -21.86 10.48 31.45
C ILE A 420 -21.40 11.68 32.24
N ILE A 421 -20.34 12.31 31.76
CA ILE A 421 -19.64 13.42 32.39
C ILE A 421 -19.65 14.58 31.40
N ARG A 422 -20.27 15.69 31.78
CA ARG A 422 -20.41 16.86 30.92
C ARG A 422 -19.05 17.53 30.61
N LYS A 423 -18.87 18.00 29.38
CA LYS A 423 -17.75 18.89 28.98
C LYS A 423 -17.98 20.34 29.43
N THR A 424 -16.90 21.00 29.84
CA THR A 424 -16.75 22.44 30.12
C THR A 424 -15.77 23.05 29.14
N ASN A 425 -16.29 23.54 28.02
CA ASN A 425 -15.54 24.28 27.01
C ASN A 425 -16.23 25.63 26.72
N ASP A 426 -15.68 26.40 25.78
CA ASP A 426 -16.19 27.74 25.44
C ASP A 426 -17.67 27.77 25.04
N THR A 427 -18.22 26.64 24.57
CA THR A 427 -19.64 26.51 24.18
C THR A 427 -20.53 26.01 25.32
N GLN A 428 -19.95 25.48 26.40
CA GLN A 428 -20.64 24.85 27.52
C GLN A 428 -20.01 25.29 28.85
N PRO A 429 -20.28 26.52 29.32
CA PRO A 429 -19.69 27.05 30.55
C PRO A 429 -20.08 26.22 31.76
N THR A 430 -19.20 26.19 32.77
CA THR A 430 -19.46 25.48 34.02
C THR A 430 -20.72 26.00 34.72
N VAL A 431 -21.50 25.12 35.34
CA VAL A 431 -22.63 25.52 36.20
C VAL A 431 -22.07 25.90 37.55
N LEU A 432 -22.42 27.08 38.06
CA LEU A 432 -22.09 27.48 39.43
C LEU A 432 -23.23 27.06 40.37
N MET A 433 -22.92 26.61 41.59
CA MET A 433 -23.94 26.18 42.57
C MET A 433 -24.96 27.28 42.86
N GLN A 434 -24.55 28.55 42.89
CA GLN A 434 -25.45 29.70 43.08
C GLN A 434 -26.44 29.91 41.91
N GLU A 435 -26.14 29.42 40.71
CA GLU A 435 -27.07 29.50 39.57
C GLU A 435 -28.22 28.49 39.73
N LEU A 436 -28.08 27.49 40.61
CA LEU A 436 -29.14 26.54 40.95
C LEU A 436 -30.16 27.12 41.96
N GLU A 437 -29.82 28.19 42.67
CA GLU A 437 -30.77 28.90 43.56
C GLU A 437 -31.95 29.48 42.76
N TYR A 438 -31.68 29.97 41.54
CA TYR A 438 -32.72 30.45 40.63
C TYR A 438 -33.66 29.34 40.14
N LEU A 439 -33.21 28.07 40.10
CA LEU A 439 -34.06 26.90 39.80
C LEU A 439 -35.03 26.58 40.94
N ALA A 440 -34.61 26.86 42.16
CA ALA A 440 -35.31 26.58 43.39
C ALA A 440 -36.43 27.59 43.69
N ALA A 441 -36.20 28.87 43.40
CA ALA A 441 -37.19 29.94 43.56
C ALA A 441 -38.20 29.94 42.39
N GLU A 442 -39.33 29.24 42.56
CA GLU A 442 -40.39 29.00 41.58
C GLU A 442 -40.97 30.26 40.89
N GLU A 443 -40.74 31.47 41.41
CA GLU A 443 -41.39 32.71 40.95
C GLU A 443 -40.77 33.38 39.70
N ASN A 444 -39.55 33.01 39.26
CA ASN A 444 -38.89 33.68 38.12
C ASN A 444 -38.42 32.72 37.00
N MET A 445 -39.24 31.74 36.65
CA MET A 445 -38.99 30.76 35.57
C MET A 445 -38.84 31.34 34.13
N TRP A 446 -38.74 32.66 33.95
CA TRP A 446 -38.89 33.32 32.65
C TRP A 446 -37.56 33.59 31.92
N ASP A 447 -36.42 33.54 32.63
CA ASP A 447 -35.09 33.92 32.10
C ASP A 447 -33.99 32.88 32.41
N PHE A 448 -34.29 31.58 32.31
CA PHE A 448 -33.24 30.57 32.45
C PHE A 448 -32.26 30.58 31.26
N THR A 449 -30.97 30.53 31.57
CA THR A 449 -29.95 30.03 30.62
C THR A 449 -30.20 28.52 30.43
N GLY A 450 -30.06 28.01 29.20
CA GLY A 450 -30.56 26.67 28.83
C GLY A 450 -30.11 25.46 29.69
N TYR A 451 -29.03 25.58 30.46
CA TYR A 451 -28.40 24.45 31.16
C TYR A 451 -29.17 23.96 32.41
N THR A 452 -29.90 24.85 33.09
CA THR A 452 -30.73 24.50 34.25
C THR A 452 -32.01 23.77 33.81
N CYS A 453 -32.52 24.09 32.63
CA CYS A 453 -33.62 23.37 31.99
C CYS A 453 -33.20 21.96 31.57
N ASP A 454 -31.96 21.76 31.11
CA ASP A 454 -31.45 20.44 30.70
C ASP A 454 -31.33 19.47 31.90
N TYR A 455 -30.86 19.95 33.06
CA TYR A 455 -30.90 19.19 34.33
C TYR A 455 -32.32 18.81 34.74
N TYR A 456 -33.26 19.77 34.69
CA TYR A 456 -34.67 19.53 35.02
C TYR A 456 -35.30 18.51 34.06
N ASN A 457 -35.06 18.65 32.75
CA ASN A 457 -35.57 17.71 31.75
C ASN A 457 -35.07 16.29 32.04
N LEU A 458 -33.80 16.10 32.36
CA LEU A 458 -33.23 14.77 32.63
C LEU A 458 -33.72 14.14 33.94
N ALA A 459 -33.91 14.94 35.00
CA ALA A 459 -34.48 14.48 36.26
C ALA A 459 -35.95 14.01 36.12
N PHE A 460 -36.68 14.51 35.12
CA PHE A 460 -38.11 14.26 34.91
C PHE A 460 -38.42 13.41 33.67
N THR A 461 -37.41 12.86 33.00
CA THR A 461 -37.61 12.36 31.63
C THR A 461 -38.60 11.20 31.48
N ALA A 462 -39.58 11.45 30.61
CA ALA A 462 -40.46 10.50 29.95
C ALA A 462 -39.68 9.51 29.02
N PRO A 463 -40.32 8.48 28.43
CA PRO A 463 -39.70 7.38 27.67
C PRO A 463 -38.82 7.71 26.44
N THR A 464 -38.56 8.99 26.13
CA THR A 464 -37.81 9.45 24.95
C THR A 464 -36.41 10.01 25.26
N SER A 465 -35.98 10.02 26.52
CA SER A 465 -34.56 10.16 26.93
C SER A 465 -33.81 8.85 26.65
N PRO A 466 -32.45 8.79 26.66
CA PRO A 466 -31.75 7.52 26.69
C PRO A 466 -32.29 6.69 27.86
N VAL A 467 -33.09 5.67 27.55
CA VAL A 467 -33.71 4.82 28.56
C VAL A 467 -32.58 4.14 29.33
N GLY A 468 -32.67 4.07 30.65
CA GLY A 468 -31.68 3.39 31.49
C GLY A 468 -30.56 4.26 32.08
N ILE A 469 -30.55 5.58 31.82
CA ILE A 469 -29.63 6.54 32.44
C ILE A 469 -30.33 7.35 33.54
N ASN A 470 -29.72 7.45 34.71
CA ASN A 470 -30.25 8.17 35.87
C ASN A 470 -29.21 9.16 36.42
N ILE A 471 -29.67 10.24 37.04
CA ILE A 471 -28.81 11.09 37.87
C ILE A 471 -28.40 10.29 39.12
N MET A 472 -27.16 10.47 39.59
CA MET A 472 -26.72 9.83 40.83
C MET A 472 -27.50 10.35 42.04
N ASN A 473 -28.01 9.43 42.87
CA ASN A 473 -28.80 9.75 44.06
C ASN A 473 -28.19 9.21 45.37
N LYS A 474 -27.14 8.38 45.26
CA LYS A 474 -26.39 7.82 46.38
C LYS A 474 -24.90 7.90 46.12
N GLY A 475 -24.12 8.22 47.16
CA GLY A 475 -22.66 8.24 47.09
C GLY A 475 -22.04 6.92 46.61
N SER A 476 -22.68 5.77 46.90
CA SER A 476 -22.22 4.46 46.44
C SER A 476 -22.19 4.30 44.92
N GLN A 477 -22.92 5.13 44.17
CA GLN A 477 -22.92 5.10 42.70
C GLN A 477 -21.69 5.75 42.09
N VAL A 478 -20.93 6.56 42.84
CA VAL A 478 -19.65 7.11 42.37
C VAL A 478 -18.53 6.08 42.46
N LEU A 479 -18.64 5.13 43.40
CA LEU A 479 -17.55 4.20 43.70
C LEU A 479 -17.10 3.35 42.51
N PRO A 480 -17.98 2.81 41.64
CA PRO A 480 -17.52 2.04 40.49
C PRO A 480 -16.81 2.90 39.44
N LEU A 481 -17.10 4.21 39.34
CA LEU A 481 -16.43 5.13 38.40
C LEU A 481 -14.94 5.31 38.71
N ILE A 482 -14.53 5.08 39.96
CA ILE A 482 -13.17 5.33 40.43
C ILE A 482 -12.51 4.05 40.90
N SER A 483 -11.31 3.77 40.40
CA SER A 483 -10.45 2.81 41.08
C SER A 483 -9.80 3.43 42.29
N THR A 484 -9.92 2.79 43.45
CA THR A 484 -9.31 3.26 44.70
C THR A 484 -7.79 3.47 44.57
N GLY A 485 -7.07 2.59 43.87
CA GLY A 485 -5.61 2.69 43.74
C GLY A 485 -5.15 3.82 42.79
N ALA A 486 -5.73 3.88 41.59
CA ALA A 486 -5.41 4.92 40.61
C ALA A 486 -5.88 6.30 41.07
N TYR A 487 -7.06 6.38 41.69
CA TYR A 487 -7.58 7.58 42.33
C TYR A 487 -6.68 8.09 43.46
N GLU A 488 -6.15 7.20 44.29
CA GLU A 488 -5.16 7.56 45.32
C GLU A 488 -3.87 8.13 44.71
N MET A 489 -3.37 7.53 43.61
CA MET A 489 -2.18 8.01 42.90
C MET A 489 -2.40 9.36 42.20
N ALA A 490 -3.62 9.63 41.73
CA ALA A 490 -4.04 10.91 41.18
C ALA A 490 -4.25 12.01 42.24
N GLY A 491 -3.71 11.82 43.47
CA GLY A 491 -3.84 12.78 44.56
C GLY A 491 -5.26 12.87 45.13
N ARG A 492 -6.11 11.86 44.87
CA ARG A 492 -7.52 11.81 45.31
C ARG A 492 -8.36 12.95 44.77
N ASP A 493 -8.11 13.30 43.51
CA ASP A 493 -8.81 14.34 42.79
C ASP A 493 -9.42 13.71 41.53
N ILE A 494 -10.75 13.64 41.46
CA ILE A 494 -11.43 12.90 40.39
C ILE A 494 -11.18 13.56 39.03
N ARG A 495 -11.00 14.88 38.98
CA ARG A 495 -10.60 15.57 37.75
C ARG A 495 -9.20 15.14 37.32
N THR A 496 -8.22 15.14 38.22
CA THR A 496 -6.85 14.68 37.92
C THR A 496 -6.85 13.21 37.48
N TYR A 497 -7.67 12.37 38.14
CA TYR A 497 -7.88 10.98 37.76
C TYR A 497 -8.43 10.87 36.34
N LEU A 498 -9.57 11.48 36.03
CA LEU A 498 -10.18 11.44 34.69
C LEU A 498 -9.26 12.06 33.61
N ASN A 499 -8.57 13.16 33.91
CA ASN A 499 -7.58 13.75 33.00
C ASN A 499 -6.42 12.77 32.70
N SER A 500 -6.01 11.95 33.67
CA SER A 500 -4.97 10.93 33.44
C SER A 500 -5.41 9.81 32.49
N HIS A 501 -6.73 9.70 32.28
CA HIS A 501 -7.39 8.81 31.31
C HIS A 501 -7.83 9.53 30.04
N GLY A 502 -7.25 10.71 29.73
CA GLY A 502 -7.55 11.48 28.52
C GLY A 502 -8.88 12.23 28.51
N ILE A 503 -9.67 12.15 29.59
CA ILE A 503 -10.96 12.84 29.76
C ILE A 503 -10.67 14.26 30.26
N THR A 504 -10.46 15.17 29.31
CA THR A 504 -10.10 16.58 29.59
C THR A 504 -11.32 17.49 29.59
N GLU A 505 -11.20 18.82 29.72
CA GLU A 505 -12.35 19.73 29.64
C GLU A 505 -13.54 19.36 30.56
N ILE A 506 -13.31 18.88 31.77
CA ILE A 506 -14.37 18.60 32.75
C ILE A 506 -14.35 19.66 33.87
N PRO A 507 -15.51 19.92 34.54
CA PRO A 507 -15.54 20.87 35.64
C PRO A 507 -14.62 20.45 36.79
N ASN A 508 -14.24 21.42 37.63
CA ASN A 508 -13.35 21.19 38.75
C ASN A 508 -14.05 20.41 39.87
N ILE A 509 -13.97 19.07 39.81
CA ILE A 509 -14.37 18.17 40.89
C ILE A 509 -13.13 17.71 41.64
N GLY A 510 -13.00 18.14 42.90
CA GLY A 510 -11.78 17.90 43.68
C GLY A 510 -11.91 18.31 45.13
N SER A 511 -10.81 18.28 45.89
CA SER A 511 -10.80 18.69 47.31
C SER A 511 -11.32 20.10 47.56
N LYS A 512 -11.12 21.02 46.60
CA LYS A 512 -11.62 22.40 46.67
C LYS A 512 -13.10 22.53 46.31
N ASN A 513 -13.67 21.52 45.65
CA ASN A 513 -15.04 21.50 45.19
C ASN A 513 -15.59 20.06 45.07
N PRO A 514 -15.97 19.45 46.20
CA PRO A 514 -16.28 18.02 46.27
C PRO A 514 -17.74 17.67 45.93
N TYR A 515 -18.53 18.59 45.38
CA TYR A 515 -19.98 18.45 45.29
C TYR A 515 -20.42 17.98 43.90
N ILE A 516 -21.13 16.85 43.87
CA ILE A 516 -21.85 16.34 42.69
C ILE A 516 -23.34 16.46 42.97
N LEU A 517 -24.09 17.11 42.08
CA LEU A 517 -25.52 17.34 42.23
C LEU A 517 -26.32 16.03 42.11
N THR A 518 -27.32 15.84 42.98
CA THR A 518 -28.24 14.69 42.93
C THR A 518 -29.62 15.04 42.40
N ASP A 519 -30.48 14.04 42.21
CA ASP A 519 -31.88 14.17 41.76
C ASP A 519 -32.87 14.68 42.84
N VAL A 520 -32.48 14.66 44.11
CA VAL A 520 -33.40 14.95 45.23
C VAL A 520 -33.37 16.43 45.58
N TYR A 521 -34.43 17.15 45.22
CA TYR A 521 -34.85 18.34 45.94
C TYR A 521 -36.02 17.96 46.87
N SER A 522 -35.90 18.28 48.16
CA SER A 522 -37.04 18.19 49.07
C SER A 522 -37.50 19.60 49.35
N TRP A 523 -38.56 20.02 48.67
CA TRP A 523 -39.32 21.18 49.11
C TRP A 523 -40.05 20.77 50.39
N ASP A 524 -39.74 21.42 51.52
CA ASP A 524 -40.45 21.21 52.78
C ASP A 524 -41.39 22.40 53.06
N PRO A 525 -42.64 22.37 52.55
CA PRO A 525 -43.61 23.42 52.80
C PRO A 525 -44.19 23.40 54.22
N SER A 526 -43.72 22.52 55.12
CA SER A 526 -44.32 22.35 56.44
C SER A 526 -44.04 23.52 57.40
N ILE A 527 -43.16 24.46 57.03
CA ILE A 527 -42.93 25.70 57.76
C ILE A 527 -43.88 26.75 57.18
N GLY A 528 -44.94 27.11 57.93
CA GLY A 528 -46.02 27.97 57.42
C GLY A 528 -45.52 29.27 56.75
N PHE A 529 -46.24 29.72 55.71
CA PHE A 529 -46.02 30.87 54.78
C PHE A 529 -45.46 32.20 55.33
N SER A 530 -45.17 32.31 56.62
CA SER A 530 -44.39 33.38 57.25
C SER A 530 -42.93 33.01 57.55
N GLY A 531 -42.52 31.78 57.25
CA GLY A 531 -41.13 31.30 57.34
C GLY A 531 -40.47 31.25 55.96
N ASN A 532 -39.17 31.51 55.95
CA ASN A 532 -38.24 31.44 54.82
C ASN A 532 -38.60 30.34 53.80
N PHE A 533 -38.62 30.68 52.50
CA PHE A 533 -38.87 29.74 51.41
C PHE A 533 -37.61 28.93 51.06
N ASP A 534 -37.02 28.29 52.06
CA ASP A 534 -35.71 27.66 51.92
C ASP A 534 -35.83 26.42 51.01
N VAL A 535 -35.08 26.41 49.92
CA VAL A 535 -34.94 25.21 49.09
C VAL A 535 -33.69 24.47 49.49
N HIS A 536 -33.88 23.22 49.91
CA HIS A 536 -32.77 22.33 50.21
C HIS A 536 -32.39 21.52 48.98
N MET A 537 -31.17 21.72 48.49
CA MET A 537 -30.58 20.90 47.45
C MET A 537 -29.61 19.88 48.04
N LYS A 538 -29.68 18.65 47.54
CA LYS A 538 -28.86 17.54 48.00
C LYS A 538 -27.72 17.26 47.02
N PHE A 539 -26.51 17.16 47.57
CA PHE A 539 -25.28 16.87 46.84
C PHE A 539 -24.62 15.61 47.41
N ILE A 540 -23.99 14.83 46.54
CA ILE A 540 -22.97 13.87 46.93
C ILE A 540 -21.71 14.69 47.25
N GLN A 541 -21.26 14.61 48.49
CA GLN A 541 -20.00 15.18 48.92
C GLN A 541 -18.94 14.10 48.84
N LEU A 542 -18.02 14.26 47.91
CA LEU A 542 -16.81 13.44 47.87
C LEU A 542 -15.98 13.76 49.13
N PRO A 543 -15.63 12.76 49.96
CA PRO A 543 -14.80 13.00 51.10
C PRO A 543 -13.38 13.39 50.64
N ASP A 544 -12.66 14.14 51.48
CA ASP A 544 -11.22 14.41 51.27
C ASP A 544 -10.39 13.10 51.20
N TYR A 545 -11.00 11.98 51.64
CA TYR A 545 -10.48 10.63 51.67
C TYR A 545 -11.57 9.62 51.26
N MET A 546 -11.50 9.10 50.02
CA MET A 546 -12.27 7.91 49.63
C MET A 546 -11.43 6.65 49.87
N THR A 547 -11.91 5.77 50.73
CA THR A 547 -11.47 4.36 50.76
C THR A 547 -12.60 3.51 50.18
N SER A 548 -12.32 2.25 49.83
CA SER A 548 -13.35 1.26 49.41
C SER A 548 -14.54 1.16 50.38
N ASP A 549 -14.32 1.53 51.65
CA ASP A 549 -15.29 1.39 52.74
C ASP A 549 -15.92 2.74 53.15
N THR A 550 -15.43 3.87 52.62
CA THR A 550 -15.96 5.21 52.92
C THR A 550 -16.95 5.61 51.83
N ALA A 551 -18.24 5.33 52.06
CA ALA A 551 -19.27 5.81 51.16
C ALA A 551 -19.26 7.35 51.13
N PRO A 552 -19.29 7.99 49.93
CA PRO A 552 -19.42 9.43 49.84
C PRO A 552 -20.63 9.94 50.63
N GLY A 553 -20.43 11.02 51.37
CA GLY A 553 -21.46 11.60 52.22
C GLY A 553 -22.55 12.28 51.38
N MET A 554 -23.73 12.43 51.96
CA MET A 554 -24.76 13.30 51.40
C MET A 554 -24.72 14.63 52.16
N LYS A 555 -24.69 15.75 51.43
CA LYS A 555 -24.72 17.10 51.99
C LYS A 555 -25.95 17.83 51.45
N ASN A 556 -26.80 18.30 52.35
CA ASN A 556 -27.86 19.23 52.01
C ASN A 556 -27.33 20.66 52.20
N PHE A 557 -27.60 21.52 51.22
CA PHE A 557 -27.40 22.95 51.33
C PHE A 557 -28.75 23.64 51.31
N ASP A 558 -28.91 24.57 52.24
CA ASP A 558 -29.94 25.59 52.16
C ASP A 558 -29.53 26.64 51.12
N MET A 559 -30.24 26.72 50.00
CA MET A 559 -29.78 27.55 48.88
C MET A 559 -29.80 29.06 49.21
N ASP A 560 -30.54 29.48 50.23
CA ASP A 560 -30.58 30.89 50.65
C ASP A 560 -29.59 31.13 51.80
N ASP A 561 -29.62 30.29 52.83
CA ASP A 561 -28.85 30.50 54.06
C ASP A 561 -27.38 30.03 53.96
N ASP A 562 -27.10 29.07 53.09
CA ASP A 562 -25.77 28.46 52.93
C ASP A 562 -24.95 29.04 51.77
N GLN A 563 -25.40 30.10 51.09
CA GLN A 563 -24.69 30.70 49.94
C GLN A 563 -23.18 30.88 50.18
N LYS A 564 -22.79 31.34 51.38
CA LYS A 564 -21.37 31.53 51.75
C LYS A 564 -20.50 30.27 51.64
N TYR A 565 -21.10 29.08 51.64
CA TYR A 565 -20.43 27.80 51.54
C TYR A 565 -20.28 27.28 50.10
N PHE A 566 -21.07 27.79 49.15
CA PHE A 566 -21.09 27.32 47.76
C PHE A 566 -21.01 28.43 46.69
N LYS A 567 -20.97 29.70 47.09
CA LYS A 567 -20.74 30.82 46.18
C LYS A 567 -19.48 30.61 45.35
N ASP A 568 -19.59 30.84 44.05
CA ASP A 568 -18.54 30.67 43.03
C ASP A 568 -17.97 29.24 42.93
N LYS A 569 -18.60 28.24 43.57
CA LYS A 569 -18.24 26.84 43.40
C LYS A 569 -18.94 26.27 42.18
N GLU A 570 -18.17 25.56 41.37
CA GLU A 570 -18.69 24.81 40.24
C GLU A 570 -19.54 23.63 40.73
N THR A 571 -20.51 23.18 39.95
CA THR A 571 -21.26 21.97 40.25
C THR A 571 -21.23 21.03 39.07
N ASN A 572 -21.25 19.74 39.38
CA ASN A 572 -21.15 18.68 38.41
C ASN A 572 -22.42 17.86 38.42
N ILE A 573 -22.82 17.47 37.22
CA ILE A 573 -23.91 16.53 37.02
C ILE A 573 -23.28 15.35 36.31
N ILE A 574 -23.25 14.22 37.00
CA ILE A 574 -22.81 12.95 36.45
C ILE A 574 -24.04 12.06 36.38
N TYR A 575 -24.28 11.52 35.19
CA TYR A 575 -25.33 10.54 34.98
C TYR A 575 -24.71 9.15 34.98
N THR A 576 -25.49 8.16 35.37
CA THR A 576 -25.05 6.78 35.53
C THR A 576 -26.15 5.81 35.13
N GLY A 577 -25.78 4.69 34.50
CA GLY A 577 -26.74 3.65 34.18
C GLY A 577 -26.31 2.74 33.05
N GLN A 578 -27.26 1.98 32.51
CA GLN A 578 -27.10 1.17 31.31
C GLN A 578 -27.78 1.91 30.17
N PRO A 579 -27.03 2.68 29.36
CA PRO A 579 -27.62 3.38 28.24
C PRO A 579 -28.27 2.38 27.29
N VAL A 580 -29.38 2.80 26.70
CA VAL A 580 -30.10 2.05 25.68
C VAL A 580 -30.21 2.95 24.46
N ILE A 581 -29.93 2.38 23.29
CA ILE A 581 -29.67 3.13 22.07
C ILE A 581 -30.60 2.74 20.95
N ALA A 582 -31.02 3.76 20.22
CA ALA A 582 -31.69 3.60 18.95
C ALA A 582 -30.70 3.14 17.88
N TYR A 583 -30.98 1.99 17.30
CA TYR A 583 -30.24 1.44 16.19
C TYR A 583 -31.16 1.32 14.97
N THR A 584 -30.91 2.09 13.92
CA THR A 584 -31.75 2.04 12.72
C THR A 584 -31.09 1.19 11.64
N LEU A 585 -31.80 0.15 11.20
CA LEU A 585 -31.42 -0.63 10.02
C LEU A 585 -32.14 -0.09 8.77
N PRO A 586 -31.51 -0.14 7.58
CA PRO A 586 -32.18 0.22 6.35
C PRO A 586 -33.45 -0.63 6.14
N ASN A 587 -34.60 0.01 5.94
CA ASN A 587 -35.81 -0.69 5.53
C ASN A 587 -35.71 -1.09 4.05
N ASN A 588 -35.58 -2.39 3.76
CA ASN A 588 -35.62 -2.96 2.40
C ASN A 588 -34.64 -2.31 1.40
N ALA A 589 -33.33 -2.36 1.69
CA ALA A 589 -32.29 -1.92 0.74
C ALA A 589 -31.95 -2.98 -0.34
N GLY A 590 -32.84 -3.93 -0.63
CA GLY A 590 -32.56 -5.08 -1.50
C GLY A 590 -31.68 -6.15 -0.84
N ALA A 591 -31.86 -6.35 0.46
CA ALA A 591 -31.25 -7.40 1.25
C ALA A 591 -32.22 -7.85 2.35
N SER A 592 -32.10 -9.11 2.78
CA SER A 592 -32.76 -9.63 3.97
C SER A 592 -31.82 -9.58 5.16
N TYR A 593 -32.36 -9.19 6.32
CA TYR A 593 -31.62 -9.04 7.55
C TYR A 593 -32.11 -10.08 8.56
N GLN A 594 -31.18 -10.75 9.21
CA GLN A 594 -31.44 -11.52 10.44
C GLN A 594 -30.52 -10.98 11.52
N TYR A 595 -30.99 -10.99 12.75
CA TYR A 595 -30.10 -10.71 13.87
C TYR A 595 -30.40 -11.66 15.02
N SER A 596 -29.39 -11.87 15.85
CA SER A 596 -29.53 -12.47 17.16
C SER A 596 -28.82 -11.58 18.17
N ALA A 597 -29.60 -10.95 19.05
CA ALA A 597 -29.15 -10.73 20.42
C ALA A 597 -29.34 -12.07 21.15
N ASP A 598 -28.57 -12.33 22.22
CA ASP A 598 -28.65 -13.59 23.00
C ASP A 598 -30.08 -13.97 23.49
N SER A 599 -31.07 -13.07 23.34
CA SER A 599 -32.49 -13.26 23.68
C SER A 599 -33.38 -13.87 22.57
N GLY A 600 -32.88 -14.17 21.36
CA GLY A 600 -33.54 -15.09 20.42
C GLY A 600 -34.76 -14.60 19.63
N ALA A 601 -35.01 -13.28 19.53
CA ALA A 601 -36.09 -12.72 18.71
C ALA A 601 -35.58 -12.12 17.39
N SER A 602 -36.16 -12.53 16.25
CA SER A 602 -36.00 -11.90 14.94
C SER A 602 -36.95 -10.71 14.81
N VAL A 603 -36.42 -9.52 14.51
CA VAL A 603 -37.21 -8.34 14.08
C VAL A 603 -36.79 -7.98 12.65
N HIS A 604 -37.76 -7.47 11.90
CA HIS A 604 -37.55 -6.98 10.54
C HIS A 604 -36.87 -5.59 10.55
N GLY A 605 -36.40 -5.09 9.40
CA GLY A 605 -35.76 -3.77 9.31
C GLY A 605 -36.56 -2.66 10.03
N GLY A 606 -35.84 -1.63 10.52
CA GLY A 606 -36.44 -0.49 11.22
C GLY A 606 -35.67 -0.04 12.46
N TYR A 607 -36.37 0.69 13.33
CA TYR A 607 -35.87 1.24 14.59
C TYR A 607 -35.84 0.14 15.65
N ASN A 608 -34.64 -0.23 16.11
CA ASN A 608 -34.42 -1.18 17.20
C ASN A 608 -33.86 -0.45 18.42
N VAL A 609 -34.18 -0.95 19.61
CA VAL A 609 -33.72 -0.39 20.89
C VAL A 609 -32.88 -1.45 21.55
N LEU A 610 -31.57 -1.21 21.65
CA LEU A 610 -30.57 -2.19 22.10
C LEU A 610 -29.80 -1.62 23.30
N THR A 611 -29.37 -2.47 24.23
CA THR A 611 -28.50 -2.03 25.33
C THR A 611 -27.14 -1.64 24.75
N SER A 612 -26.60 -0.49 25.16
CA SER A 612 -25.27 -0.07 24.74
C SER A 612 -24.21 -1.06 25.22
N GLY A 613 -23.24 -1.35 24.35
CA GLY A 613 -22.23 -2.35 24.65
C GLY A 613 -22.73 -3.79 24.59
N ASP A 614 -23.97 -4.06 24.15
CA ASP A 614 -24.33 -5.41 23.72
C ASP A 614 -23.62 -5.74 22.40
N VAL A 615 -23.45 -7.03 22.14
CA VAL A 615 -22.94 -7.52 20.86
C VAL A 615 -24.12 -8.07 20.06
N VAL A 616 -24.33 -7.51 18.87
CA VAL A 616 -25.36 -7.96 17.96
C VAL A 616 -24.70 -8.65 16.77
N THR A 617 -25.05 -9.91 16.56
CA THR A 617 -24.74 -10.56 15.30
C THR A 617 -25.75 -10.11 14.25
N LEU A 618 -25.32 -9.29 13.29
CA LEU A 618 -26.08 -8.92 12.11
C LEU A 618 -25.74 -9.88 10.97
N ARG A 619 -26.73 -10.59 10.46
CA ARG A 619 -26.62 -11.41 9.26
C ARG A 619 -27.34 -10.70 8.12
N ILE A 620 -26.62 -10.39 7.05
CA ILE A 620 -27.16 -9.71 5.86
C ILE A 620 -27.08 -10.67 4.69
N LYS A 621 -28.20 -10.92 4.02
CA LYS A 621 -28.22 -11.65 2.74
C LYS A 621 -28.70 -10.69 1.66
N PRO A 622 -27.82 -10.22 0.77
CA PRO A 622 -28.20 -9.44 -0.40
C PRO A 622 -29.26 -10.18 -1.24
N ASP A 623 -30.10 -9.45 -1.96
CA ASP A 623 -30.97 -10.01 -2.99
C ASP A 623 -30.14 -10.73 -4.06
N ASP A 624 -30.74 -11.69 -4.76
CA ASP A 624 -30.09 -12.43 -5.84
C ASP A 624 -29.46 -11.47 -6.87
N GLY A 625 -28.19 -11.68 -7.20
CA GLY A 625 -27.45 -10.82 -8.12
C GLY A 625 -26.95 -9.52 -7.50
N LYS A 626 -26.91 -9.39 -6.17
CA LYS A 626 -26.27 -8.27 -5.45
C LYS A 626 -25.22 -8.75 -4.45
N TYR A 627 -24.29 -7.88 -4.09
CA TYR A 627 -23.27 -8.12 -3.07
C TYR A 627 -23.09 -6.88 -2.18
N ILE A 628 -22.50 -7.05 -0.99
CA ILE A 628 -22.36 -5.97 0.01
C ILE A 628 -21.17 -5.08 -0.32
N LYS A 629 -21.39 -4.09 -1.18
CA LYS A 629 -20.39 -3.11 -1.60
C LYS A 629 -19.77 -2.33 -0.45
N SER A 630 -20.56 -1.91 0.53
CA SER A 630 -20.04 -1.34 1.78
C SER A 630 -21.03 -1.51 2.93
N LEU A 631 -20.49 -1.65 4.14
CA LEU A 631 -21.26 -1.69 5.38
C LEU A 631 -20.60 -0.78 6.40
N GLN A 632 -21.31 0.28 6.78
CA GLN A 632 -20.80 1.35 7.63
C GLN A 632 -21.78 1.66 8.75
N LEU A 633 -21.23 1.92 9.94
CA LEU A 633 -21.95 2.37 11.11
C LEU A 633 -21.74 3.88 11.29
N PHE A 634 -22.83 4.65 11.34
CA PHE A 634 -22.80 6.11 11.42
C PHE A 634 -23.40 6.61 12.73
N ASP A 635 -22.85 7.71 13.25
CA ASP A 635 -23.53 8.49 14.28
C ASP A 635 -24.76 9.16 13.68
N ARG A 636 -25.95 8.82 14.20
CA ARG A 636 -27.22 9.34 13.72
C ARG A 636 -27.33 10.86 13.84
N HIS A 637 -26.58 11.45 14.77
CA HIS A 637 -26.68 12.86 15.12
C HIS A 637 -25.40 13.65 14.87
N ALA A 638 -24.46 13.17 14.06
CA ALA A 638 -23.38 14.02 13.55
C ALA A 638 -23.96 15.10 12.62
N LYS A 639 -24.18 16.30 13.17
CA LYS A 639 -25.14 17.29 12.66
C LYS A 639 -24.51 18.35 11.76
N ASP A 640 -23.91 17.93 10.64
CA ASP A 640 -23.59 18.87 9.56
C ASP A 640 -24.00 18.32 8.17
N GLU A 641 -24.42 19.22 7.27
CA GLU A 641 -25.01 18.88 5.96
C GLU A 641 -24.06 18.12 5.01
N LYS A 642 -22.78 17.95 5.39
CA LYS A 642 -21.81 17.04 4.78
C LYS A 642 -21.95 15.63 5.39
N LYS A 643 -23.01 14.95 5.00
CA LYS A 643 -23.54 13.67 5.52
C LYS A 643 -22.63 12.41 5.41
N SER A 644 -21.30 12.53 5.41
CA SER A 644 -20.41 11.37 5.18
C SER A 644 -19.14 11.30 6.04
N GLU A 645 -18.83 12.31 6.87
CA GLU A 645 -17.48 12.40 7.46
C GLU A 645 -17.28 11.64 8.79
N TYR A 646 -18.34 11.32 9.54
CA TYR A 646 -18.20 10.67 10.86
C TYR A 646 -18.69 9.23 10.85
N VAL A 647 -17.99 8.39 10.10
CA VAL A 647 -18.13 6.93 10.19
C VAL A 647 -17.59 6.49 11.55
N LEU A 648 -18.44 5.85 12.36
CA LEU A 648 -18.04 5.27 13.65
C LEU A 648 -17.13 4.05 13.43
N CYS A 649 -17.55 3.20 12.50
CA CYS A 649 -16.83 2.00 12.13
C CYS A 649 -17.19 1.59 10.70
N THR A 650 -16.19 1.19 9.93
CA THR A 650 -16.35 0.58 8.61
C THR A 650 -16.09 -0.90 8.75
N TYR A 651 -17.06 -1.73 8.34
CA TYR A 651 -16.92 -3.18 8.32
C TYR A 651 -16.50 -3.69 6.94
N ILE A 652 -16.94 -3.01 5.88
CA ILE A 652 -16.59 -3.31 4.48
C ILE A 652 -16.46 -2.00 3.70
N ASP A 653 -15.40 -1.86 2.90
CA ASP A 653 -15.18 -0.78 1.94
C ASP A 653 -14.72 -1.34 0.57
N GLU A 654 -15.39 -0.94 -0.53
CA GLU A 654 -15.03 -1.35 -1.89
C GLU A 654 -13.68 -0.80 -2.41
N SER A 655 -13.19 0.25 -1.76
CA SER A 655 -11.91 0.88 -2.09
C SER A 655 -10.72 0.16 -1.46
N ASP A 656 -10.98 -0.73 -0.51
CA ASP A 656 -9.97 -1.59 0.07
C ASP A 656 -9.47 -2.57 -1.01
N GLU A 657 -8.17 -2.54 -1.30
CA GLU A 657 -7.53 -3.44 -2.27
C GLU A 657 -7.78 -4.91 -1.93
N LEU A 658 -7.98 -5.21 -0.64
CA LEU A 658 -8.39 -6.51 -0.17
C LEU A 658 -9.78 -6.85 -0.73
N TYR A 659 -10.80 -6.01 -0.58
CA TYR A 659 -12.15 -6.29 -1.08
C TYR A 659 -12.18 -6.61 -2.60
N ARG A 660 -11.22 -6.11 -3.38
CA ARG A 660 -11.07 -6.38 -4.82
C ARG A 660 -10.30 -7.66 -5.17
N SER A 661 -9.53 -8.20 -4.23
CA SER A 661 -8.64 -9.37 -4.42
C SER A 661 -9.21 -10.68 -3.86
N ASP A 662 -10.54 -10.85 -3.90
CA ASP A 662 -11.26 -12.07 -3.48
C ASP A 662 -11.24 -12.33 -1.96
N CYS A 663 -11.55 -11.28 -1.21
CA CYS A 663 -11.41 -11.24 0.24
C CYS A 663 -12.65 -11.70 1.00
N GLY A 664 -12.75 -13.02 1.15
CA GLY A 664 -13.10 -13.79 2.36
C GLY A 664 -14.30 -13.48 3.26
N ILE A 665 -15.09 -12.45 2.99
CA ILE A 665 -16.43 -12.35 3.58
C ILE A 665 -17.34 -13.27 2.79
N TYR A 666 -17.08 -14.58 2.83
CA TYR A 666 -17.94 -15.51 2.14
C TYR A 666 -19.26 -15.59 2.88
N PRO A 667 -20.38 -15.55 2.15
CA PRO A 667 -21.64 -15.87 2.77
C PRO A 667 -21.53 -17.25 3.42
N GLU A 668 -22.08 -17.38 4.62
CA GLU A 668 -22.36 -18.70 5.19
C GLU A 668 -23.12 -19.55 4.16
N ALA A 669 -23.13 -20.89 4.25
CA ALA A 669 -23.75 -21.70 3.17
C ALA A 669 -25.25 -21.46 2.95
N ASP A 670 -25.93 -20.65 3.77
CA ASP A 670 -27.31 -20.19 3.53
C ASP A 670 -27.41 -18.82 2.80
N GLY A 671 -26.28 -18.24 2.40
CA GLY A 671 -26.18 -16.99 1.65
C GLY A 671 -26.02 -15.73 2.52
N TYR A 672 -25.91 -15.87 3.85
CA TYR A 672 -25.81 -14.72 4.75
C TYR A 672 -24.36 -14.36 5.08
N TYR A 673 -24.06 -13.07 5.00
CA TYR A 673 -22.84 -12.46 5.52
C TYR A 673 -23.03 -12.17 7.01
N ARG A 674 -22.11 -12.64 7.86
CA ARG A 674 -22.20 -12.46 9.31
C ARG A 674 -21.28 -11.33 9.78
N PHE A 675 -21.88 -10.32 10.42
CA PHE A 675 -21.19 -9.20 11.05
C PHE A 675 -21.44 -9.21 12.54
N ILE A 676 -20.39 -9.04 13.33
CA ILE A 676 -20.49 -8.88 14.78
C ILE A 676 -20.35 -7.39 15.08
N LEU A 677 -21.47 -6.77 15.44
CA LEU A 677 -21.57 -5.33 15.69
C LEU A 677 -21.61 -5.11 17.19
N ASN A 678 -20.68 -4.29 17.70
CA ASN A 678 -20.80 -3.77 19.05
C ASN A 678 -21.81 -2.63 18.99
N VAL A 679 -22.89 -2.74 19.77
CA VAL A 679 -23.86 -1.65 19.89
C VAL A 679 -23.11 -0.45 20.45
N PRO A 680 -22.98 0.65 19.68
CA PRO A 680 -22.26 1.83 20.14
C PRO A 680 -22.93 2.37 21.39
N PHE A 681 -22.30 3.34 22.06
CA PHE A 681 -22.91 3.99 23.22
C PHE A 681 -23.65 5.32 22.88
N ARG A 682 -23.81 5.60 21.58
CA ARG A 682 -24.66 6.67 21.03
C ARG A 682 -25.59 6.15 19.93
N ASP A 683 -26.69 6.87 19.68
CA ASP A 683 -27.61 6.59 18.56
C ASP A 683 -26.86 6.46 17.23
N ALA A 684 -27.14 5.36 16.53
CA ALA A 684 -26.41 5.02 15.33
C ALA A 684 -27.32 4.41 14.26
N ASP A 685 -26.92 4.63 13.00
CA ASP A 685 -27.59 4.09 11.83
C ASP A 685 -26.59 3.20 11.06
N ILE A 686 -27.06 2.08 10.52
CA ILE A 686 -26.28 1.34 9.52
C ILE A 686 -26.60 1.89 8.14
N SER A 687 -25.55 2.20 7.38
CA SER A 687 -25.66 2.28 5.92
C SER A 687 -25.16 0.99 5.29
N LEU A 688 -26.00 0.38 4.47
CA LEU A 688 -25.65 -0.73 3.60
C LEU A 688 -25.69 -0.21 2.17
N THR A 689 -24.54 -0.24 1.50
CA THR A 689 -24.50 -0.04 0.05
C THR A 689 -24.38 -1.42 -0.59
N LEU A 690 -25.29 -1.72 -1.51
CA LEU A 690 -25.19 -2.92 -2.35
C LEU A 690 -24.61 -2.54 -3.70
N GLY A 691 -23.76 -3.40 -4.22
CA GLY A 691 -23.37 -3.40 -5.63
C GLY A 691 -24.14 -4.48 -6.35
N ASP A 692 -24.26 -4.35 -7.67
CA ASP A 692 -24.70 -5.46 -8.50
C ASP A 692 -23.59 -6.51 -8.50
N SER A 693 -23.94 -7.75 -8.16
CA SER A 693 -23.00 -8.88 -8.07
C SER A 693 -22.10 -8.85 -9.31
N PRO A 694 -20.78 -9.03 -9.14
CA PRO A 694 -19.90 -9.09 -10.28
C PRO A 694 -20.50 -10.10 -11.26
N VAL A 695 -20.70 -9.58 -12.46
CA VAL A 695 -21.38 -10.24 -13.57
C VAL A 695 -20.80 -11.63 -13.73
N LYS A 696 -21.63 -12.63 -14.06
CA LYS A 696 -21.31 -14.07 -14.13
C LYS A 696 -19.81 -14.33 -14.24
N SER A 697 -19.27 -15.07 -13.27
CA SER A 697 -17.90 -15.52 -13.33
C SER A 697 -17.75 -16.56 -14.42
N HIS A 698 -16.66 -16.45 -15.17
CA HIS A 698 -16.32 -17.30 -16.28
C HIS A 698 -14.85 -17.70 -16.15
N THR A 699 -14.54 -18.88 -16.64
CA THR A 699 -13.19 -19.43 -16.60
C THR A 699 -12.42 -18.96 -17.82
N VAL A 700 -11.22 -18.46 -17.60
CA VAL A 700 -10.18 -18.30 -18.62
C VAL A 700 -9.28 -19.51 -18.55
N SER A 701 -9.22 -20.31 -19.61
CA SER A 701 -8.27 -21.41 -19.72
C SER A 701 -7.12 -21.01 -20.64
N LEU A 702 -5.88 -21.23 -20.21
CA LEU A 702 -4.71 -21.06 -21.07
C LEU A 702 -4.53 -22.34 -21.87
N GLU A 703 -4.68 -22.26 -23.20
CA GLU A 703 -4.40 -23.39 -24.08
C GLU A 703 -2.89 -23.54 -24.22
N GLN A 704 -2.40 -24.78 -24.21
CA GLN A 704 -1.06 -25.06 -24.73
C GLN A 704 -0.99 -24.56 -26.15
N SER A 705 0.10 -23.86 -26.47
CA SER A 705 0.22 -23.23 -27.77
C SER A 705 0.42 -24.29 -28.85
N GLU A 706 0.28 -23.91 -30.11
CA GLU A 706 0.41 -24.87 -31.21
C GLU A 706 1.76 -25.58 -31.17
N ILE A 707 1.74 -26.92 -31.19
CA ILE A 707 2.97 -27.72 -31.23
C ILE A 707 3.73 -27.38 -32.51
N LEU A 708 4.92 -26.82 -32.35
CA LEU A 708 5.77 -26.48 -33.48
C LEU A 708 6.14 -27.76 -34.27
N PRO A 709 5.91 -27.83 -35.59
CA PRO A 709 6.11 -29.04 -36.39
C PRO A 709 7.53 -29.63 -36.28
N GLU A 710 8.53 -28.78 -36.07
CA GLU A 710 9.94 -29.17 -35.93
C GLU A 710 10.26 -29.87 -34.60
N TYR A 711 9.43 -29.67 -33.56
CA TYR A 711 9.59 -30.29 -32.24
C TYR A 711 8.60 -31.43 -31.97
N ALA A 712 7.63 -31.68 -32.87
CA ALA A 712 6.63 -32.72 -32.73
C ALA A 712 7.20 -34.15 -32.52
N SER A 713 8.44 -34.40 -32.97
CA SER A 713 9.14 -35.68 -32.78
C SER A 713 9.95 -35.80 -31.48
N ALA A 714 10.20 -34.70 -30.75
CA ALA A 714 10.97 -34.71 -29.52
C ALA A 714 10.09 -35.14 -28.33
N LYS A 715 10.58 -36.09 -27.53
CA LYS A 715 9.91 -36.61 -26.31
C LYS A 715 10.17 -35.75 -25.06
N ILE A 716 10.50 -34.47 -25.23
CA ILE A 716 10.76 -33.54 -24.13
C ILE A 716 9.47 -32.74 -23.92
N TYR A 717 8.88 -32.83 -22.73
CA TYR A 717 7.51 -32.37 -22.45
C TYR A 717 7.35 -30.85 -22.32
N TYR A 718 8.46 -30.10 -22.22
CA TYR A 718 8.48 -28.66 -21.93
C TYR A 718 8.99 -27.78 -23.08
N ASP A 719 9.12 -28.33 -24.29
CA ASP A 719 9.80 -27.68 -25.42
C ASP A 719 9.00 -27.82 -26.73
N ARG A 720 7.68 -27.98 -26.62
CA ARG A 720 6.78 -28.27 -27.75
C ARG A 720 6.12 -27.03 -28.34
N ASP A 721 6.06 -25.96 -27.57
CA ASP A 721 5.28 -24.75 -27.87
C ASP A 721 6.22 -23.64 -28.36
N GLY A 722 5.70 -22.62 -29.03
CA GLY A 722 6.49 -21.45 -29.46
C GLY A 722 6.89 -20.49 -28.33
N GLY A 723 6.44 -20.74 -27.11
CA GLY A 723 6.75 -19.98 -25.90
C GLY A 723 5.95 -20.45 -24.68
N ILE A 724 6.02 -19.66 -23.60
CA ILE A 724 5.26 -19.83 -22.36
C ILE A 724 4.13 -18.79 -22.34
N LEU A 725 2.91 -19.22 -22.02
CA LEU A 725 1.74 -18.37 -21.77
C LEU A 725 1.35 -18.51 -20.28
N LEU A 726 1.31 -17.39 -19.56
CA LEU A 726 1.01 -17.33 -18.12
C LEU A 726 -0.03 -16.24 -17.85
N PHE A 727 -0.71 -16.32 -16.70
CA PHE A 727 -1.40 -15.17 -16.14
C PHE A 727 -0.37 -14.13 -15.64
N ASP A 728 -0.77 -12.86 -15.57
CA ASP A 728 0.13 -11.73 -15.27
C ASP A 728 0.73 -11.75 -13.86
N ASN A 729 0.15 -12.52 -12.93
CA ASN A 729 0.71 -12.81 -11.61
C ASN A 729 1.79 -13.92 -11.61
N PHE A 730 2.21 -14.40 -12.79
CA PHE A 730 3.12 -15.55 -12.96
C PHE A 730 2.64 -16.84 -12.29
N SER A 731 1.33 -16.99 -12.12
CA SER A 731 0.79 -18.26 -11.70
C SER A 731 1.04 -19.31 -12.78
N ASN A 732 1.45 -20.50 -12.35
CA ASN A 732 1.51 -21.69 -13.20
C ASN A 732 0.13 -22.35 -13.39
N ASP A 733 -0.95 -21.67 -13.00
CA ASP A 733 -2.31 -22.16 -13.17
C ASP A 733 -2.69 -22.21 -14.66
N SER A 734 -3.20 -23.35 -15.11
CA SER A 734 -3.72 -23.51 -16.48
C SER A 734 -5.09 -22.85 -16.68
N GLN A 735 -5.73 -22.38 -15.61
CA GLN A 735 -7.03 -21.73 -15.65
C GLN A 735 -7.23 -20.79 -14.46
N HIS A 736 -7.95 -19.70 -14.67
CA HIS A 736 -8.32 -18.78 -13.60
C HIS A 736 -9.74 -18.24 -13.86
N THR A 737 -10.44 -17.88 -12.78
CA THR A 737 -11.83 -17.40 -12.88
C THR A 737 -11.84 -15.88 -12.83
N TYR A 738 -12.59 -15.25 -13.74
CA TYR A 738 -12.76 -13.80 -13.82
C TYR A 738 -14.23 -13.45 -13.96
N ASN A 739 -14.63 -12.27 -13.51
CA ASN A 739 -15.99 -11.78 -13.70
C ASN A 739 -16.13 -11.16 -15.08
N THR A 740 -17.33 -11.22 -15.66
CA THR A 740 -17.56 -10.52 -16.94
C THR A 740 -17.29 -9.03 -16.79
N GLY A 741 -16.53 -8.46 -17.71
CA GLY A 741 -16.09 -7.05 -17.67
C GLY A 741 -14.72 -6.86 -17.00
N ASP A 742 -14.20 -7.85 -16.28
CA ASP A 742 -12.85 -7.77 -15.71
C ASP A 742 -11.81 -7.68 -16.82
N THR A 743 -10.73 -6.94 -16.57
CA THR A 743 -9.58 -6.94 -17.47
C THR A 743 -8.72 -8.16 -17.13
N VAL A 744 -8.74 -9.16 -18.01
CA VAL A 744 -7.84 -10.30 -17.94
C VAL A 744 -6.51 -9.91 -18.56
N LYS A 745 -5.42 -10.26 -17.91
CA LYS A 745 -4.06 -9.99 -18.39
C LYS A 745 -3.27 -11.29 -18.45
N VAL A 746 -2.52 -11.45 -19.53
CA VAL A 746 -1.66 -12.61 -19.76
C VAL A 746 -0.29 -12.17 -20.23
N ALA A 747 0.71 -12.90 -19.80
CA ALA A 747 2.11 -12.73 -20.18
C ALA A 747 2.50 -13.85 -21.16
N VAL A 748 3.11 -13.47 -22.28
CA VAL A 748 3.61 -14.41 -23.29
C VAL A 748 5.11 -14.23 -23.43
N SER A 749 5.87 -15.29 -23.17
CA SER A 749 7.31 -15.31 -23.38
C SER A 749 7.68 -16.30 -24.49
N PRO A 750 7.97 -15.84 -25.72
CA PRO A 750 8.34 -16.70 -26.84
C PRO A 750 9.73 -17.34 -26.63
N TYR A 751 9.93 -18.55 -27.16
CA TYR A 751 11.27 -19.15 -27.24
C TYR A 751 12.13 -18.47 -28.32
N LYS A 752 13.44 -18.72 -28.26
CA LYS A 752 14.42 -18.17 -29.22
C LYS A 752 14.02 -18.47 -30.67
N GLY A 753 13.94 -17.43 -31.51
CA GLY A 753 13.58 -17.54 -32.94
C GLY A 753 12.09 -17.41 -33.23
N TYR A 754 11.27 -17.11 -32.21
CA TYR A 754 9.85 -16.83 -32.33
C TYR A 754 9.53 -15.47 -31.70
N THR A 755 8.42 -14.86 -32.12
CA THR A 755 7.77 -13.74 -31.43
C THR A 755 6.29 -14.03 -31.30
N CYS A 756 5.67 -13.49 -30.25
CA CYS A 756 4.22 -13.47 -30.15
C CYS A 756 3.68 -12.36 -31.07
N THR A 757 2.79 -12.71 -32.00
CA THR A 757 2.10 -11.73 -32.87
C THR A 757 0.76 -11.30 -32.32
N GLY A 758 0.31 -11.92 -31.24
CA GLY A 758 -0.99 -11.70 -30.64
C GLY A 758 -1.42 -12.92 -29.81
N ILE A 759 -2.52 -12.75 -29.09
CA ILE A 759 -3.25 -13.86 -28.48
C ILE A 759 -4.60 -14.01 -29.18
N SER A 760 -5.07 -15.25 -29.26
CA SER A 760 -6.42 -15.60 -29.69
C SER A 760 -7.24 -15.88 -28.44
N VAL A 761 -8.30 -15.11 -28.22
CA VAL A 761 -9.25 -15.29 -27.10
C VAL A 761 -10.57 -15.77 -27.68
N MET A 762 -10.93 -17.03 -27.45
CA MET A 762 -12.12 -17.65 -28.04
C MET A 762 -13.02 -18.31 -27.01
N ASP A 763 -14.34 -18.18 -27.16
CA ASP A 763 -15.28 -18.97 -26.36
C ASP A 763 -15.56 -20.36 -26.97
N ALA A 764 -16.34 -21.18 -26.25
CA ALA A 764 -16.72 -22.52 -26.69
C ALA A 764 -17.59 -22.54 -27.97
N ASN A 765 -18.18 -21.41 -28.35
CA ASN A 765 -18.97 -21.26 -29.59
C ASN A 765 -18.10 -20.78 -30.77
N GLY A 766 -16.82 -20.51 -30.54
CA GLY A 766 -15.87 -20.00 -31.52
C GLY A 766 -15.99 -18.50 -31.77
N ASN A 767 -16.62 -17.73 -30.89
CA ASN A 767 -16.59 -16.27 -30.98
C ASN A 767 -15.22 -15.77 -30.47
N GLU A 768 -14.60 -14.87 -31.23
CA GLU A 768 -13.31 -14.28 -30.92
C GLU A 768 -13.46 -12.92 -30.25
N TYR A 769 -12.66 -12.66 -29.22
CA TYR A 769 -12.66 -11.42 -28.46
C TYR A 769 -11.35 -10.66 -28.69
N PRO A 770 -11.39 -9.33 -28.86
CA PRO A 770 -10.19 -8.54 -29.09
C PRO A 770 -9.31 -8.52 -27.84
N ALA A 771 -8.01 -8.72 -28.05
CA ALA A 771 -6.98 -8.49 -27.06
C ALA A 771 -6.04 -7.39 -27.54
N GLU A 772 -5.57 -6.56 -26.62
CA GLU A 772 -4.65 -5.47 -26.87
C GLU A 772 -3.31 -5.76 -26.19
N GLU A 773 -2.21 -5.47 -26.88
CA GLU A 773 -0.87 -5.51 -26.29
C GLU A 773 -0.71 -4.37 -25.28
N VAL A 774 -0.17 -4.67 -24.11
CA VAL A 774 0.03 -3.73 -23.01
C VAL A 774 1.48 -3.24 -23.02
N ILE A 775 1.70 -2.01 -23.49
CA ILE A 775 3.03 -1.43 -23.79
C ILE A 775 3.71 -0.78 -22.57
N THR A 776 3.20 -0.97 -21.34
CA THR A 776 3.69 -0.20 -20.17
C THR A 776 4.89 -0.86 -19.48
N ASP A 777 5.82 -0.03 -18.98
CA ASP A 777 7.02 -0.44 -18.21
C ASP A 777 6.71 -0.93 -16.78
N ASP A 778 5.48 -0.73 -16.29
CA ASP A 778 5.08 -1.09 -14.93
C ASP A 778 4.91 -2.60 -14.69
N TYR A 779 5.08 -3.44 -15.71
CA TYR A 779 4.95 -4.89 -15.59
C TYR A 779 6.27 -5.59 -15.37
N LEU A 780 6.26 -6.58 -14.48
CA LEU A 780 7.32 -7.55 -14.34
C LEU A 780 7.55 -8.26 -15.69
N ARG A 781 8.77 -8.16 -16.20
CA ARG A 781 9.21 -8.91 -17.39
C ARG A 781 10.20 -9.98 -16.94
N LEU A 782 9.87 -11.25 -17.19
CA LEU A 782 10.76 -12.39 -16.99
C LEU A 782 11.96 -12.34 -17.94
N ASN A 783 11.77 -11.76 -19.13
CA ASN A 783 12.82 -11.49 -20.11
C ASN A 783 12.40 -10.40 -21.10
N ASP A 784 13.39 -9.90 -21.85
CA ASP A 784 13.22 -8.85 -22.86
C ASP A 784 12.31 -9.23 -24.04
N PHE A 785 11.91 -10.51 -24.14
CA PHE A 785 11.03 -11.02 -25.20
C PHE A 785 9.57 -11.18 -24.75
N GLN A 786 9.26 -10.90 -23.49
CA GLN A 786 7.90 -11.03 -22.97
C GLN A 786 7.01 -9.91 -23.52
N SER A 787 5.90 -10.30 -24.17
CA SER A 787 4.77 -9.41 -24.48
C SER A 787 3.64 -9.65 -23.50
N ASN A 788 3.00 -8.58 -23.03
CA ASN A 788 1.82 -8.67 -22.18
C ASN A 788 0.59 -8.29 -23.01
N TYR A 789 -0.50 -9.03 -22.83
CA TYR A 789 -1.76 -8.79 -23.51
C TYR A 789 -2.88 -8.66 -22.49
N SER A 790 -3.89 -7.86 -22.83
CA SER A 790 -5.09 -7.73 -22.02
C SER A 790 -6.35 -7.80 -22.86
N PHE A 791 -7.42 -8.35 -22.29
CA PHE A 791 -8.75 -8.35 -22.89
C PHE A 791 -9.80 -8.19 -21.80
N THR A 792 -10.98 -7.71 -22.18
CA THR A 792 -12.13 -7.64 -21.27
C THR A 792 -12.85 -8.98 -21.26
N MET A 793 -13.01 -9.58 -20.08
CA MET A 793 -13.66 -10.87 -19.91
C MET A 793 -15.11 -10.83 -20.42
N PRO A 794 -15.50 -11.65 -21.41
CA PRO A 794 -16.88 -11.68 -21.89
C PRO A 794 -17.81 -12.50 -20.99
N ASP A 795 -19.12 -12.45 -21.25
CA ASP A 795 -20.14 -13.23 -20.51
C ASP A 795 -20.17 -14.71 -20.96
N THR A 796 -19.00 -15.33 -21.05
CA THR A 796 -18.79 -16.75 -21.37
C THR A 796 -17.38 -17.18 -20.98
N ASP A 797 -17.18 -18.46 -20.68
CA ASP A 797 -15.85 -19.07 -20.57
C ASP A 797 -15.06 -18.86 -21.86
N VAL A 798 -13.76 -18.54 -21.74
CA VAL A 798 -12.86 -18.33 -22.88
C VAL A 798 -11.58 -19.14 -22.74
N THR A 799 -11.00 -19.48 -23.88
CA THR A 799 -9.70 -20.10 -24.03
C THR A 799 -8.76 -19.09 -24.67
N VAL A 800 -7.59 -18.90 -24.07
CA VAL A 800 -6.53 -18.01 -24.55
C VAL A 800 -5.41 -18.83 -25.12
N LYS A 801 -5.01 -18.53 -26.36
CA LYS A 801 -3.90 -19.18 -27.04
C LYS A 801 -2.93 -18.13 -27.56
N ALA A 802 -1.64 -18.30 -27.31
CA ALA A 802 -0.63 -17.45 -27.90
C ALA A 802 -0.41 -17.81 -29.38
N VAL A 803 -0.33 -16.80 -30.24
CA VAL A 803 -0.04 -16.96 -31.66
C VAL A 803 1.40 -16.55 -31.91
N TYR A 804 2.24 -17.54 -32.23
CA TYR A 804 3.65 -17.30 -32.51
C TYR A 804 3.91 -17.23 -34.00
N SER A 805 4.86 -16.37 -34.37
CA SER A 805 5.44 -16.35 -35.71
C SER A 805 6.96 -16.49 -35.63
N LYS A 806 7.54 -17.12 -36.65
CA LYS A 806 8.99 -17.27 -36.74
C LYS A 806 9.62 -15.91 -37.01
N THR A 807 10.60 -15.52 -36.20
CA THR A 807 11.38 -14.30 -36.40
C THR A 807 12.81 -14.65 -36.71
N ASN A 808 13.54 -13.67 -37.24
CA ASN A 808 14.98 -13.75 -37.32
C ASN A 808 15.57 -12.97 -36.16
N TYR A 809 16.73 -13.37 -35.68
CA TYR A 809 17.41 -12.68 -34.60
C TYR A 809 18.67 -11.95 -35.10
N VAL A 810 19.01 -10.89 -34.39
CA VAL A 810 20.26 -10.15 -34.53
C VAL A 810 21.13 -10.49 -33.33
N THR A 811 22.34 -11.00 -33.56
CA THR A 811 23.35 -11.28 -32.54
C THR A 811 24.37 -10.14 -32.52
N LEU A 812 24.68 -9.58 -31.35
CA LEU A 812 25.71 -8.55 -31.17
C LEU A 812 27.03 -9.19 -30.73
N GLU A 813 28.04 -9.14 -31.59
CA GLU A 813 29.41 -9.55 -31.27
C GLU A 813 30.28 -8.31 -31.03
N LYS A 814 30.63 -8.09 -29.75
CA LYS A 814 31.40 -6.93 -29.33
C LYS A 814 32.90 -7.24 -29.42
N GLY A 815 33.63 -6.49 -30.25
CA GLY A 815 35.08 -6.45 -30.20
C GLY A 815 35.59 -5.89 -28.87
N ARG A 816 36.89 -6.02 -28.62
CA ARG A 816 37.50 -5.46 -27.41
C ARG A 816 37.36 -3.93 -27.43
N HIS A 817 36.98 -3.33 -26.29
CA HIS A 817 36.77 -1.87 -26.16
C HIS A 817 35.57 -1.30 -26.94
N VAL A 818 34.61 -2.15 -27.34
CA VAL A 818 33.38 -1.76 -28.01
C VAL A 818 32.17 -1.97 -27.10
N ARG A 819 31.25 -1.02 -27.10
CA ARG A 819 29.90 -1.14 -26.55
C ARG A 819 28.91 -1.19 -27.70
N LEU A 820 28.14 -2.27 -27.77
CA LEU A 820 26.96 -2.41 -28.63
C LEU A 820 25.73 -2.56 -27.74
N GLY A 821 24.63 -1.92 -28.09
CA GLY A 821 23.34 -2.09 -27.42
C GLY A 821 22.19 -1.82 -28.39
N PHE A 822 21.09 -2.57 -28.23
CA PHE A 822 19.88 -2.33 -29.02
C PHE A 822 19.18 -1.06 -28.52
N LEU A 823 18.63 -0.25 -29.43
CA LEU A 823 17.76 0.84 -29.03
C LEU A 823 16.35 0.30 -28.75
N ASN A 824 15.76 0.66 -27.61
CA ASN A 824 14.33 0.44 -27.40
C ASN A 824 13.50 1.55 -28.05
N GLU A 825 12.17 1.38 -28.06
CA GLU A 825 11.22 2.34 -28.64
C GLU A 825 11.33 3.75 -28.05
N ASN A 826 11.79 3.85 -26.80
CA ASN A 826 11.99 5.11 -26.08
C ASN A 826 13.34 5.79 -26.41
N GLY A 827 14.16 5.21 -27.29
CA GLY A 827 15.47 5.75 -27.67
C GLY A 827 16.58 5.49 -26.65
N SER A 828 16.31 4.71 -25.60
CA SER A 828 17.31 4.29 -24.62
C SER A 828 17.97 2.96 -25.02
N VAL A 829 19.17 2.73 -24.51
CA VAL A 829 20.03 1.64 -24.96
C VAL A 829 19.85 0.46 -24.02
N ASN A 830 19.38 -0.67 -24.55
CA ASN A 830 19.36 -1.94 -23.86
C ASN A 830 20.75 -2.59 -24.00
N ASP A 831 21.62 -2.33 -23.01
CA ASP A 831 22.99 -2.84 -22.96
C ASP A 831 23.10 -4.30 -22.50
N THR A 832 22.02 -4.88 -21.95
CA THR A 832 22.00 -6.22 -21.36
C THR A 832 21.77 -7.34 -22.38
N SER A 833 21.07 -7.05 -23.47
CA SER A 833 20.74 -8.05 -24.48
C SER A 833 21.80 -8.16 -25.58
N SER A 834 22.36 -9.36 -25.78
CA SER A 834 23.27 -9.67 -26.88
C SER A 834 22.58 -10.28 -28.10
N VAL A 835 21.29 -10.60 -28.00
CA VAL A 835 20.47 -11.16 -29.08
C VAL A 835 19.09 -10.53 -29.01
N LEU A 836 18.52 -10.08 -30.13
CA LEU A 836 17.15 -9.56 -30.20
C LEU A 836 16.46 -10.00 -31.49
N SER A 837 15.15 -10.30 -31.42
CA SER A 837 14.36 -10.79 -32.54
C SER A 837 13.71 -9.65 -33.32
N TYR A 838 13.70 -9.75 -34.65
CA TYR A 838 13.09 -8.78 -35.57
C TYR A 838 12.32 -9.51 -36.69
N PHE A 839 11.25 -8.87 -37.16
CA PHE A 839 10.57 -9.32 -38.38
C PHE A 839 11.44 -9.01 -39.62
N PRO A 840 11.38 -9.84 -40.67
CA PRO A 840 11.97 -9.50 -41.96
C PRO A 840 11.45 -8.14 -42.45
N ALA A 841 12.34 -7.36 -43.08
CA ALA A 841 12.13 -5.99 -43.53
C ALA A 841 11.98 -4.91 -42.43
N SER A 842 12.00 -5.27 -41.14
CA SER A 842 12.04 -4.27 -40.06
C SER A 842 13.34 -3.48 -40.06
N ALA A 843 13.28 -2.21 -39.66
CA ALA A 843 14.46 -1.40 -39.40
C ALA A 843 15.10 -1.81 -38.07
N VAL A 844 16.40 -2.09 -38.08
CA VAL A 844 17.19 -2.41 -36.89
C VAL A 844 18.08 -1.21 -36.58
N THR A 845 18.08 -0.75 -35.33
CA THR A 845 18.95 0.34 -34.86
C THR A 845 19.75 -0.13 -33.64
N ILE A 846 21.07 -0.06 -33.74
CA ILE A 846 22.01 -0.47 -32.69
C ILE A 846 22.92 0.70 -32.37
N GLN A 847 23.03 1.07 -31.10
CA GLN A 847 24.04 2.02 -30.67
C GLN A 847 25.40 1.32 -30.62
N ALA A 848 26.41 1.96 -31.21
CA ALA A 848 27.79 1.51 -31.14
C ALA A 848 28.69 2.66 -30.67
N SER A 849 29.49 2.39 -29.65
CA SER A 849 30.50 3.32 -29.15
C SER A 849 31.79 2.58 -28.77
N ALA A 850 32.91 3.28 -28.86
CA ALA A 850 34.19 2.80 -28.35
C ALA A 850 34.44 3.35 -26.93
N GLU A 851 35.21 2.63 -26.11
CA GLU A 851 35.65 3.14 -24.81
C GLU A 851 36.57 4.36 -24.95
N SER A 852 36.67 5.20 -23.92
CA SER A 852 37.55 6.36 -23.92
C SER A 852 38.99 5.99 -24.27
N GLY A 853 39.58 6.70 -25.25
CA GLY A 853 40.92 6.41 -25.78
C GLY A 853 40.93 5.43 -26.97
N TYR A 854 39.76 4.94 -27.40
CA TYR A 854 39.60 4.12 -28.58
C TYR A 854 38.62 4.78 -29.57
N GLN A 855 38.69 4.37 -30.84
CA GLN A 855 37.70 4.68 -31.86
C GLN A 855 37.21 3.38 -32.53
N LEU A 856 36.00 3.40 -33.09
CA LEU A 856 35.53 2.29 -33.92
C LEU A 856 36.35 2.25 -35.21
N SER A 857 36.93 1.10 -35.54
CA SER A 857 37.74 0.90 -36.74
C SER A 857 37.01 0.13 -37.82
N ARG A 858 36.01 -0.67 -37.45
CA ARG A 858 35.24 -1.51 -38.37
C ARG A 858 33.89 -1.91 -37.80
N ILE A 859 32.86 -1.89 -38.63
CA ILE A 859 31.54 -2.47 -38.34
C ILE A 859 31.14 -3.41 -39.48
N GLU A 860 30.74 -4.64 -39.14
CA GLU A 860 30.20 -5.62 -40.08
C GLU A 860 28.81 -6.06 -39.66
N VAL A 861 27.90 -6.16 -40.62
CA VAL A 861 26.57 -6.75 -40.44
C VAL A 861 26.52 -7.94 -41.38
N ILE A 862 26.54 -9.15 -40.85
CA ILE A 862 26.73 -10.39 -41.61
C ILE A 862 25.45 -11.21 -41.53
N ASN A 863 24.93 -11.64 -42.67
CA ASN A 863 23.85 -12.62 -42.72
C ASN A 863 24.42 -14.00 -42.36
N GLU A 864 23.96 -14.60 -41.25
CA GLU A 864 24.53 -15.84 -40.68
C GLU A 864 24.47 -17.02 -41.66
N ASP A 865 23.40 -17.12 -42.44
CA ASP A 865 23.17 -18.25 -43.35
C ASP A 865 24.04 -18.17 -44.62
N THR A 866 24.27 -16.97 -45.13
CA THR A 866 25.00 -16.76 -46.39
C THR A 866 26.45 -16.36 -46.20
N GLY A 867 26.82 -15.88 -45.01
CA GLY A 867 28.12 -15.27 -44.71
C GLY A 867 28.40 -13.98 -45.49
N LYS A 868 27.37 -13.38 -46.10
CA LYS A 868 27.48 -12.14 -46.88
C LYS A 868 27.16 -10.92 -46.04
N ASP A 869 27.79 -9.80 -46.39
CA ASP A 869 27.49 -8.49 -45.80
C ASP A 869 26.05 -8.07 -46.11
N VAL A 870 25.36 -7.61 -45.07
CA VAL A 870 24.09 -6.89 -45.13
C VAL A 870 24.43 -5.40 -45.19
N PRO A 871 23.93 -4.66 -46.20
CA PRO A 871 24.15 -3.22 -46.25
C PRO A 871 23.65 -2.53 -44.98
N CYS A 872 24.52 -1.75 -44.35
CA CYS A 872 24.19 -0.94 -43.18
C CYS A 872 24.75 0.48 -43.34
N THR A 873 24.24 1.39 -42.52
CA THR A 873 24.76 2.75 -42.38
C THR A 873 25.22 2.95 -40.95
N PHE A 874 26.37 3.58 -40.77
CA PHE A 874 26.82 4.07 -39.46
C PHE A 874 26.82 5.59 -39.47
N SER A 875 26.08 6.20 -38.54
CA SER A 875 26.00 7.65 -38.41
C SER A 875 25.61 7.99 -36.98
N ASP A 876 26.24 9.01 -36.41
CA ASP A 876 25.95 9.54 -35.07
C ASP A 876 26.01 8.48 -33.96
N GLY A 877 26.91 7.50 -34.09
CA GLY A 877 27.03 6.40 -33.14
C GLY A 877 25.98 5.30 -33.27
N PHE A 878 25.19 5.29 -34.36
CA PHE A 878 24.16 4.28 -34.60
C PHE A 878 24.41 3.51 -35.89
N ILE A 879 24.36 2.18 -35.78
CA ILE A 879 24.32 1.23 -36.89
C ILE A 879 22.84 1.03 -37.25
N ARG A 880 22.49 1.22 -38.52
CA ARG A 880 21.14 1.00 -39.04
C ARG A 880 21.17 0.07 -40.25
N PHE A 881 20.27 -0.91 -40.29
CA PHE A 881 20.06 -1.78 -41.44
C PHE A 881 18.62 -2.31 -41.49
N THR A 882 18.23 -2.87 -42.63
CA THR A 882 16.93 -3.56 -42.79
C THR A 882 17.11 -5.04 -42.57
N MET A 883 16.33 -5.63 -41.64
CA MET A 883 16.44 -7.03 -41.28
C MET A 883 16.16 -7.93 -42.50
N PRO A 884 17.09 -8.81 -42.90
CA PRO A 884 16.86 -9.74 -43.99
C PRO A 884 15.92 -10.89 -43.58
N GLN A 885 15.66 -11.81 -44.52
CA GLN A 885 14.88 -13.03 -44.27
C GLN A 885 15.62 -14.09 -43.42
N ASN A 886 16.85 -13.81 -42.98
CA ASN A 886 17.70 -14.71 -42.21
C ASN A 886 18.28 -13.99 -40.98
N ASN A 887 18.90 -14.74 -40.08
CA ASN A 887 19.58 -14.18 -38.90
C ASN A 887 20.80 -13.33 -39.29
N VAL A 888 21.13 -12.38 -38.42
CA VAL A 888 22.21 -11.42 -38.65
C VAL A 888 23.14 -11.38 -37.45
N THR A 889 24.45 -11.33 -37.69
CA THR A 889 25.46 -11.00 -36.68
C THR A 889 26.00 -9.60 -36.94
N VAL A 890 26.03 -8.75 -35.91
CA VAL A 890 26.65 -7.42 -35.95
C VAL A 890 27.95 -7.47 -35.17
N LEU A 891 29.06 -7.32 -35.89
CA LEU A 891 30.40 -7.26 -35.33
C LEU A 891 30.88 -5.81 -35.36
N ALA A 892 31.45 -5.33 -34.26
CA ALA A 892 32.13 -4.04 -34.25
C ALA A 892 33.48 -4.15 -33.55
N GLU A 893 34.52 -3.56 -34.15
CA GLU A 893 35.89 -3.54 -33.66
C GLU A 893 36.32 -2.09 -33.36
N ALA A 894 37.18 -1.94 -32.36
CA ALA A 894 37.79 -0.66 -32.01
C ALA A 894 39.31 -0.76 -31.99
N GLU A 895 39.96 0.37 -32.29
CA GLU A 895 41.41 0.54 -32.21
C GLU A 895 41.76 1.70 -31.27
N TRP A 896 42.97 1.65 -30.71
CA TRP A 896 43.46 2.70 -29.82
C TRP A 896 43.69 4.00 -30.62
N LEU A 897 43.37 5.15 -30.02
CA LEU A 897 43.73 6.47 -30.55
C LEU A 897 45.22 6.72 -30.31
N ASP A 898 46.01 6.55 -31.36
CA ASP A 898 47.45 6.75 -31.36
C ASP A 898 47.78 8.19 -31.78
N ASP A 899 48.25 9.01 -30.84
CA ASP A 899 48.63 10.41 -31.07
C ASP A 899 49.72 10.59 -32.14
N SER A 900 50.39 9.50 -32.59
CA SER A 900 51.35 9.53 -33.70
C SER A 900 50.72 9.33 -35.08
N LYS A 901 49.43 8.99 -35.15
CA LYS A 901 48.66 8.80 -36.38
C LYS A 901 47.73 9.98 -36.64
N HIS A 902 47.29 10.08 -37.88
CA HIS A 902 46.37 11.12 -38.34
C HIS A 902 45.03 10.49 -38.74
N LEU A 903 43.94 11.23 -38.55
CA LEU A 903 42.59 10.80 -38.87
C LEU A 903 42.22 11.14 -40.31
N ALA A 904 41.66 10.18 -41.05
CA ALA A 904 40.91 10.44 -42.27
C ALA A 904 39.42 10.33 -41.97
N ALA A 905 38.68 11.43 -42.10
CA ALA A 905 37.27 11.52 -41.77
C ALA A 905 36.42 11.83 -43.01
N VAL A 906 35.27 11.18 -43.14
CA VAL A 906 34.25 11.57 -44.13
C VAL A 906 33.38 12.68 -43.55
N GLU A 907 33.26 13.79 -44.29
CA GLU A 907 32.42 14.92 -43.89
C GLU A 907 30.95 14.49 -43.75
N ALA A 908 30.25 14.99 -42.74
CA ALA A 908 28.91 14.54 -42.37
C ALA A 908 27.91 14.56 -43.55
N GLU A 909 27.90 15.65 -44.32
CA GLU A 909 27.02 15.84 -45.50
C GLU A 909 27.39 14.93 -46.68
N SER A 910 28.57 14.31 -46.64
CA SER A 910 29.10 13.45 -47.71
C SER A 910 28.95 11.95 -47.43
N ARG A 911 28.53 11.56 -46.21
CA ARG A 911 28.39 10.15 -45.79
C ARG A 911 27.39 9.33 -46.62
N ALA A 912 26.42 9.99 -47.25
CA ALA A 912 25.49 9.32 -48.16
C ALA A 912 26.13 8.90 -49.49
N LEU A 913 27.26 9.52 -49.86
CA LEU A 913 27.90 9.35 -51.16
C LEU A 913 29.29 8.73 -51.04
N LEU A 914 29.91 8.79 -49.87
CA LEU A 914 31.25 8.29 -49.61
C LEU A 914 31.24 7.29 -48.47
N THR A 915 31.98 6.20 -48.62
CA THR A 915 32.26 5.25 -47.52
C THR A 915 33.75 4.95 -47.46
N LEU A 916 34.32 4.89 -46.26
CA LEU A 916 35.66 4.34 -46.05
C LEU A 916 35.65 2.84 -46.38
N THR A 917 36.72 2.35 -47.00
CA THR A 917 36.86 0.94 -47.37
C THR A 917 38.23 0.40 -47.01
N ASP A 918 38.36 -0.91 -46.97
CA ASP A 918 39.67 -1.54 -47.02
C ASP A 918 40.29 -1.47 -48.44
N SER A 919 41.49 -2.02 -48.61
CA SER A 919 42.19 -2.07 -49.90
C SER A 919 41.52 -2.96 -50.96
N THR A 920 40.54 -3.79 -50.57
CA THR A 920 39.74 -4.63 -51.47
C THR A 920 38.45 -3.93 -51.92
N GLY A 921 38.12 -2.79 -51.32
CA GLY A 921 36.88 -2.06 -51.55
C GLY A 921 35.72 -2.52 -50.68
N ARG A 922 35.96 -3.35 -49.66
CA ARG A 922 34.93 -3.73 -48.69
C ARG A 922 34.67 -2.54 -47.74
N PRO A 923 33.41 -2.13 -47.51
CA PRO A 923 33.09 -1.04 -46.60
C PRO A 923 33.57 -1.32 -45.18
N LEU A 924 34.16 -0.32 -44.53
CA LEU A 924 34.49 -0.39 -43.10
C LEU A 924 33.32 0.03 -42.20
N ASN A 925 32.32 0.71 -42.78
CA ASN A 925 31.13 1.24 -42.10
C ASN A 925 31.46 2.08 -40.86
N VAL A 926 32.51 2.90 -40.96
CA VAL A 926 32.92 3.89 -39.96
C VAL A 926 33.17 5.22 -40.65
N ASP A 927 33.04 6.32 -39.91
CA ASP A 927 33.22 7.68 -40.44
C ASP A 927 34.68 8.15 -40.40
N THR A 928 35.52 7.50 -39.60
CA THR A 928 36.92 7.86 -39.38
C THR A 928 37.81 6.64 -39.34
N VAL A 929 39.03 6.76 -39.88
CA VAL A 929 40.11 5.76 -39.73
C VAL A 929 41.42 6.46 -39.38
N GLN A 930 42.29 5.81 -38.61
CA GLN A 930 43.64 6.30 -38.34
C GLN A 930 44.65 5.69 -39.31
N ALA A 931 45.63 6.50 -39.73
CA ALA A 931 46.75 6.05 -40.54
C ALA A 931 48.01 6.88 -40.24
N GLU A 932 49.17 6.25 -40.32
CA GLU A 932 50.46 6.94 -40.19
C GLU A 932 50.74 7.81 -41.42
N LYS A 933 51.59 8.82 -41.26
CA LYS A 933 52.08 9.61 -42.40
C LYS A 933 52.68 8.70 -43.47
N GLY A 934 52.15 8.80 -44.69
CA GLY A 934 52.57 7.98 -45.83
C GLY A 934 51.79 6.68 -46.01
N GLU A 935 50.95 6.27 -45.05
CA GLU A 935 50.01 5.17 -45.24
C GLU A 935 48.88 5.57 -46.19
N THR A 936 48.26 4.56 -46.80
CA THR A 936 47.19 4.77 -47.78
C THR A 936 45.83 4.50 -47.16
N VAL A 937 44.95 5.50 -47.19
CA VAL A 937 43.53 5.34 -46.83
C VAL A 937 42.70 5.17 -48.11
N PHE A 938 41.76 4.23 -48.09
CA PHE A 938 40.87 3.93 -49.22
C PHE A 938 39.44 4.35 -48.87
N PHE A 939 38.74 4.87 -49.86
CA PHE A 939 37.32 5.18 -49.77
C PHE A 939 36.65 4.97 -51.12
N LYS A 940 35.34 4.77 -51.11
CA LYS A 940 34.55 4.48 -52.32
C LYS A 940 33.43 5.48 -52.47
N VAL A 941 33.21 5.90 -53.70
CA VAL A 941 32.06 6.72 -54.08
C VAL A 941 30.89 5.79 -54.42
N LEU A 942 29.75 6.04 -53.76
CA LEU A 942 28.55 5.19 -53.82
C LEU A 942 27.63 5.54 -55.00
N SER A 943 27.78 6.72 -55.58
CA SER A 943 27.00 7.24 -56.72
C SER A 943 27.90 7.76 -57.83
N ASP A 944 27.42 7.76 -59.07
CA ASP A 944 28.14 8.43 -60.17
C ASP A 944 28.23 9.93 -59.89
N MET A 945 29.43 10.43 -59.58
CA MET A 945 29.71 11.86 -59.41
C MET A 945 30.97 12.25 -60.20
N PRO A 946 31.10 13.51 -60.64
CA PRO A 946 32.32 13.97 -61.31
C PRO A 946 33.51 13.92 -60.34
N ASP A 947 34.70 13.54 -60.82
CA ASP A 947 35.94 13.58 -60.01
C ASP A 947 36.21 14.99 -59.43
N ALA A 948 35.77 16.04 -60.13
CA ALA A 948 35.90 17.43 -59.69
C ALA A 948 35.03 17.79 -58.47
N ALA A 949 34.03 16.97 -58.14
CA ALA A 949 33.20 17.16 -56.96
C ALA A 949 33.88 16.64 -55.68
N LEU A 950 34.88 15.76 -55.82
CA LEU A 950 35.55 15.19 -54.67
C LEU A 950 36.55 16.19 -54.07
N GLN A 951 36.35 16.55 -52.81
CA GLN A 951 37.24 17.43 -52.07
C GLN A 951 37.92 16.65 -50.95
N VAL A 952 39.25 16.69 -50.92
CA VAL A 952 40.01 16.13 -49.81
C VAL A 952 40.99 17.19 -49.37
N TYR A 953 40.92 17.58 -48.10
CA TYR A 953 41.72 18.65 -47.54
C TYR A 953 42.27 18.28 -46.18
N ASP A 954 43.46 18.78 -45.88
CA ASP A 954 44.05 18.66 -44.55
C ASP A 954 43.46 19.68 -43.56
N THR A 955 43.90 19.63 -42.31
CA THR A 955 43.48 20.58 -41.26
C THR A 955 43.80 22.04 -41.58
N ALA A 956 44.79 22.31 -42.44
CA ALA A 956 45.12 23.65 -42.93
C ALA A 956 44.31 24.05 -44.20
N HIS A 957 43.30 23.24 -44.56
CA HIS A 957 42.48 23.39 -45.76
C HIS A 957 43.30 23.36 -47.07
N GLN A 958 44.45 22.68 -47.07
CA GLN A 958 45.21 22.43 -48.28
C GLN A 958 44.71 21.16 -48.95
N ALA A 959 44.56 21.20 -50.28
CA ALA A 959 44.09 20.05 -51.05
C ALA A 959 45.09 18.87 -50.95
N VAL A 960 44.58 17.70 -50.58
CA VAL A 960 45.32 16.44 -50.55
C VAL A 960 45.08 15.70 -51.87
N ALA A 961 46.15 15.20 -52.49
CA ALA A 961 46.05 14.52 -53.77
C ALA A 961 45.27 13.20 -53.65
N VAL A 962 44.16 13.11 -54.38
CA VAL A 962 43.38 11.88 -54.51
C VAL A 962 43.80 11.12 -55.76
N GLN A 963 43.98 9.81 -55.64
CA GLN A 963 44.26 8.93 -56.77
C GLN A 963 43.09 7.97 -57.00
N PRO A 964 42.48 7.94 -58.19
CA PRO A 964 41.50 6.93 -58.51
C PRO A 964 42.17 5.54 -58.54
N SER A 965 41.46 4.55 -58.00
CA SER A 965 41.75 3.12 -58.08
C SER A 965 40.72 2.44 -58.98
N GLU A 966 40.70 1.11 -59.02
CA GLU A 966 39.70 0.38 -59.80
C GLU A 966 38.29 0.49 -59.19
N LYS A 967 37.26 0.62 -60.04
CA LYS A 967 35.83 0.48 -59.69
C LYS A 967 35.27 1.53 -58.71
N GLY A 968 35.61 2.81 -58.88
CA GLY A 968 35.06 3.90 -58.07
C GLY A 968 35.62 3.97 -56.64
N ILE A 969 36.71 3.25 -56.39
CA ILE A 969 37.51 3.34 -55.18
C ILE A 969 38.58 4.40 -55.42
N TYR A 970 38.82 5.25 -54.44
CA TYR A 970 39.84 6.28 -54.43
C TYR A 970 40.79 6.00 -53.26
N ARG A 971 42.01 6.51 -53.38
CA ARG A 971 43.00 6.42 -52.32
C ARG A 971 43.69 7.75 -52.09
N ILE A 972 44.01 8.01 -50.84
CA ILE A 972 44.82 9.14 -50.40
C ILE A 972 46.03 8.60 -49.65
N VAL A 973 47.17 9.26 -49.83
CA VAL A 973 48.36 9.01 -49.00
C VAL A 973 48.33 10.00 -47.87
N MET A 974 48.25 9.53 -46.63
CA MET A 974 48.05 10.38 -45.47
C MET A 974 49.20 11.39 -45.31
N PRO A 975 48.89 12.69 -45.26
CA PRO A 975 49.87 13.72 -44.93
C PRO A 975 50.22 13.67 -43.44
N ASP A 976 51.04 14.63 -42.99
CA ASP A 976 51.42 14.76 -41.57
C ASP A 976 50.38 15.59 -40.79
N SER A 977 49.11 15.31 -41.03
CA SER A 977 47.95 16.01 -40.48
C SER A 977 46.66 15.23 -40.77
N ASP A 978 45.62 15.45 -39.97
CA ASP A 978 44.29 14.90 -40.26
C ASP A 978 43.76 15.39 -41.61
N VAL A 979 42.88 14.59 -42.21
CA VAL A 979 42.29 14.79 -43.53
C VAL A 979 40.78 14.66 -43.44
N THR A 980 40.07 15.57 -44.08
CA THR A 980 38.62 15.50 -44.30
C THR A 980 38.34 15.17 -45.78
N ILE A 981 37.45 14.22 -46.02
CA ILE A 981 37.00 13.74 -47.32
C ILE A 981 35.53 14.16 -47.49
N GLY A 982 35.26 15.05 -48.43
CA GLY A 982 33.94 15.61 -48.69
C GLY A 982 33.59 15.63 -50.17
N VAL A 983 32.35 16.02 -50.45
CA VAL A 983 31.82 16.25 -51.79
C VAL A 983 31.37 17.70 -51.87
N ALA A 984 31.86 18.40 -52.88
CA ALA A 984 31.49 19.78 -53.16
C ALA A 984 30.18 19.84 -53.93
N TYR A 985 29.29 20.70 -53.45
CA TYR A 985 28.03 21.02 -54.09
C TYR A 985 28.02 22.49 -54.54
N ALA A 986 27.33 22.74 -55.64
CA ALA A 986 27.02 24.07 -56.13
C ALA A 986 25.52 24.32 -56.01
N ASP A 987 25.15 25.33 -55.21
CA ASP A 987 23.79 25.84 -55.16
C ASP A 987 23.58 26.87 -56.26
N ILE A 988 22.72 26.54 -57.21
CA ILE A 988 22.45 27.36 -58.37
C ILE A 988 21.06 27.96 -58.19
N ALA A 989 20.99 29.27 -58.16
CA ALA A 989 19.75 30.02 -58.09
C ALA A 989 19.54 30.78 -59.40
N ILE A 990 18.36 30.65 -59.99
CA ILE A 990 17.88 31.61 -60.98
C ILE A 990 17.23 32.74 -60.20
N ASP A 991 17.67 33.99 -60.40
CA ASP A 991 17.01 35.08 -59.69
C ASP A 991 15.53 35.16 -60.08
N THR A 992 14.69 35.61 -59.15
CA THR A 992 13.24 35.53 -59.29
C THR A 992 12.71 36.28 -60.51
N GLU A 993 13.33 37.40 -60.92
CA GLU A 993 12.91 38.14 -62.11
C GLU A 993 13.24 37.35 -63.38
N THR A 994 14.44 36.78 -63.44
CA THR A 994 14.91 35.92 -64.53
C THR A 994 14.07 34.66 -64.66
N PHE A 995 13.72 34.05 -63.53
CA PHE A 995 12.80 32.91 -63.51
C PHE A 995 11.42 33.33 -64.02
N ARG A 996 10.82 34.40 -63.50
CA ARG A 996 9.50 34.88 -64.01
C ARG A 996 9.52 35.23 -65.49
N SER A 997 10.67 35.65 -66.01
CA SER A 997 10.88 35.99 -67.42
C SER A 997 10.96 34.76 -68.34
N GLY A 998 10.98 33.54 -67.80
CA GLY A 998 10.88 32.30 -68.58
C GLY A 998 12.19 31.54 -68.76
N VAL A 999 13.23 31.86 -67.98
CA VAL A 999 14.40 30.99 -67.83
C VAL A 999 14.07 29.91 -66.80
N ARG A 1000 14.32 28.64 -67.16
CA ARG A 1000 14.09 27.47 -66.33
C ARG A 1000 15.33 26.59 -66.32
N PHE A 1001 15.54 25.82 -65.25
CA PHE A 1001 16.43 24.66 -65.35
C PHE A 1001 15.86 23.66 -66.36
N ALA A 1002 16.74 22.91 -67.01
CA ALA A 1002 16.34 21.88 -67.96
C ALA A 1002 17.23 20.64 -67.85
N ASP A 1003 16.79 19.54 -68.47
CA ASP A 1003 17.66 18.40 -68.78
C ASP A 1003 18.43 18.64 -70.09
N ALA A 1004 19.31 17.69 -70.45
CA ALA A 1004 20.08 17.75 -71.70
C ALA A 1004 19.20 17.70 -72.98
N GLY A 1005 17.94 17.25 -72.87
CA GLY A 1005 16.96 17.23 -73.95
C GLY A 1005 16.13 18.53 -74.05
N GLY A 1006 16.31 19.48 -73.13
CA GLY A 1006 15.56 20.72 -73.06
C GLY A 1006 14.17 20.60 -72.42
N THR A 1007 13.90 19.54 -71.67
CA THR A 1007 12.73 19.42 -70.80
C THR A 1007 12.92 20.31 -69.58
N VAL A 1008 11.97 21.17 -69.25
CA VAL A 1008 12.10 22.16 -68.17
C VAL A 1008 11.75 21.60 -66.79
N SER A 1009 12.42 22.11 -65.76
CA SER A 1009 12.07 21.98 -64.34
C SER A 1009 11.52 23.32 -63.83
N ASP A 1010 10.44 23.28 -63.05
CA ASP A 1010 9.79 24.46 -62.46
C ASP A 1010 10.40 24.89 -61.11
N THR A 1011 11.69 24.61 -60.88
CA THR A 1011 12.41 25.01 -59.65
C THR A 1011 13.24 26.28 -59.88
N GLU A 1012 13.22 27.22 -58.92
CA GLU A 1012 14.07 28.43 -58.95
C GLU A 1012 15.50 28.15 -58.48
N THR A 1013 15.69 27.07 -57.72
CA THR A 1013 17.00 26.61 -57.24
C THR A 1013 17.28 25.18 -57.68
N LEU A 1014 18.57 24.86 -57.80
CA LEU A 1014 19.07 23.54 -58.13
C LEU A 1014 20.42 23.33 -57.43
N THR A 1015 20.53 22.27 -56.62
CA THR A 1015 21.81 21.83 -56.04
C THR A 1015 22.36 20.69 -56.88
N VAL A 1016 23.59 20.83 -57.37
CA VAL A 1016 24.29 19.81 -58.17
C VAL A 1016 25.72 19.60 -57.67
N PHE A 1017 26.33 18.47 -58.01
CA PHE A 1017 27.77 18.28 -57.76
C PHE A 1017 28.61 19.29 -58.54
N CYS A 1018 29.65 19.84 -57.91
CA CYS A 1018 30.64 20.65 -58.62
C CYS A 1018 31.23 19.89 -59.81
N GLY A 1019 31.41 20.56 -60.94
CA GLY A 1019 31.80 19.93 -62.21
C GLY A 1019 30.64 19.32 -63.02
N SER A 1020 29.42 19.26 -62.48
CA SER A 1020 28.24 18.82 -63.24
C SER A 1020 27.88 19.84 -64.33
N THR A 1021 27.33 19.35 -65.44
CA THR A 1021 26.77 20.23 -66.48
C THR A 1021 25.34 20.59 -66.13
N VAL A 1022 25.05 21.88 -66.03
CA VAL A 1022 23.74 22.44 -65.72
C VAL A 1022 23.15 22.98 -67.00
N TYR A 1023 21.88 22.66 -67.28
CA TYR A 1023 21.19 23.14 -68.47
C TYR A 1023 20.11 24.16 -68.08
N LEU A 1024 20.01 25.21 -68.89
CA LEU A 1024 19.05 26.30 -68.74
C LEU A 1024 18.28 26.44 -70.04
N LYS A 1025 16.95 26.45 -69.97
CA LYS A 1025 16.09 26.77 -71.10
C LYS A 1025 15.57 28.19 -70.96
N ASP A 1026 15.86 29.01 -71.96
CA ASP A 1026 15.41 30.39 -72.04
C ASP A 1026 14.24 30.50 -73.02
N THR A 1027 13.07 30.85 -72.50
CA THR A 1027 11.85 31.07 -73.28
C THR A 1027 11.44 32.54 -73.34
N PHE A 1028 12.29 33.45 -72.87
CA PHE A 1028 11.95 34.87 -72.84
C PHE A 1028 11.90 35.42 -74.28
N PRO A 1029 10.75 35.96 -74.73
CA PRO A 1029 10.53 36.25 -76.16
C PRO A 1029 11.24 37.52 -76.65
N TYR A 1030 11.92 38.26 -75.77
CA TYR A 1030 12.54 39.55 -76.09
C TYR A 1030 14.07 39.47 -76.13
N PRO A 1031 14.76 40.31 -76.92
CA PRO A 1031 16.22 40.33 -76.97
C PRO A 1031 16.83 40.65 -75.59
N HIS A 1032 17.72 39.79 -75.12
CA HIS A 1032 18.38 39.92 -73.81
C HIS A 1032 19.72 39.18 -73.78
N THR A 1033 20.46 39.27 -72.67
CA THR A 1033 21.68 38.50 -72.41
C THR A 1033 21.50 37.67 -71.14
N LEU A 1034 21.77 36.36 -71.21
CA LEU A 1034 21.80 35.49 -70.04
C LEU A 1034 23.21 35.51 -69.44
N ARG A 1035 23.30 35.74 -68.14
CA ARG A 1035 24.55 35.84 -67.39
C ARG A 1035 24.54 34.88 -66.22
N VAL A 1036 25.62 34.12 -66.05
CA VAL A 1036 25.79 33.21 -64.91
C VAL A 1036 26.98 33.70 -64.11
N THR A 1037 26.78 33.99 -62.84
CA THR A 1037 27.82 34.53 -61.95
C THR A 1037 28.03 33.60 -60.78
N GLY A 1038 29.28 33.21 -60.52
CA GLY A 1038 29.67 32.44 -59.34
C GLY A 1038 29.93 33.32 -58.11
N THR A 1039 30.31 32.68 -57.01
CA THR A 1039 30.74 33.34 -55.77
C THR A 1039 31.82 34.39 -56.05
N GLY A 1040 31.60 35.64 -55.60
CA GLY A 1040 32.51 36.76 -55.84
C GLY A 1040 32.28 37.53 -57.15
N GLY A 1041 31.20 37.22 -57.89
CA GLY A 1041 30.80 37.96 -59.09
C GLY A 1041 31.58 37.60 -60.36
N SER A 1042 32.35 36.50 -60.32
CA SER A 1042 33.03 35.97 -61.50
C SER A 1042 32.02 35.41 -62.50
N GLU A 1043 32.19 35.77 -63.78
CA GLU A 1043 31.29 35.32 -64.83
C GLU A 1043 31.67 33.90 -65.28
N ILE A 1044 30.67 33.01 -65.32
CA ILE A 1044 30.80 31.62 -65.71
C ILE A 1044 30.44 31.49 -67.19
N PRO A 1045 31.32 30.93 -68.03
CA PRO A 1045 31.04 30.77 -69.45
C PRO A 1045 29.78 29.92 -69.70
N LEU A 1046 28.83 30.48 -70.44
CA LEU A 1046 27.67 29.78 -70.98
C LEU A 1046 27.98 29.21 -72.37
N THR A 1047 27.58 27.97 -72.61
CA THR A 1047 27.59 27.33 -73.92
C THR A 1047 26.17 27.21 -74.43
N ARG A 1048 25.86 27.79 -75.59
CA ARG A 1048 24.54 27.64 -76.23
C ARG A 1048 24.52 26.37 -77.09
N SER A 1049 23.70 25.40 -76.73
CA SER A 1049 23.58 24.10 -77.43
C SER A 1049 22.43 24.06 -78.43
N ALA A 1050 21.39 24.89 -78.25
CA ALA A 1050 20.29 25.09 -79.20
C ALA A 1050 19.72 26.51 -79.09
N ASP A 1051 18.75 26.86 -79.94
CA ASP A 1051 18.17 28.21 -79.99
C ASP A 1051 17.66 28.70 -78.62
N THR A 1052 17.19 27.81 -77.75
CA THR A 1052 16.69 28.18 -76.42
C THR A 1052 17.40 27.43 -75.29
N LEU A 1053 18.45 26.66 -75.55
CA LEU A 1053 19.10 25.79 -74.55
C LEU A 1053 20.56 26.22 -74.34
N TYR A 1054 20.88 26.49 -73.09
CA TYR A 1054 22.19 26.91 -72.61
C TYR A 1054 22.69 25.88 -71.60
N SER A 1055 24.01 25.78 -71.45
CA SER A 1055 24.62 25.01 -70.39
C SER A 1055 25.88 25.64 -69.85
N PHE A 1056 26.24 25.30 -68.62
CA PHE A 1056 27.52 25.64 -68.01
C PHE A 1056 27.96 24.52 -67.06
N THR A 1057 29.23 24.52 -66.68
CA THR A 1057 29.77 23.61 -65.67
C THR A 1057 29.65 24.26 -64.30
N ALA A 1058 28.98 23.60 -63.36
CA ALA A 1058 28.84 24.08 -62.00
C ALA A 1058 30.23 24.27 -61.35
N PRO A 1059 30.60 25.49 -60.93
CA PRO A 1059 31.85 25.74 -60.22
C PRO A 1059 31.73 25.29 -58.76
N ASP A 1060 32.79 25.49 -57.98
CA ASP A 1060 32.70 25.43 -56.53
C ASP A 1060 32.01 26.68 -55.97
N GLY A 1061 31.00 26.49 -55.12
CA GLY A 1061 30.21 27.55 -54.47
C GLY A 1061 28.93 27.97 -55.21
N ALA A 1062 28.25 28.98 -54.65
CA ALA A 1062 26.96 29.44 -55.11
C ALA A 1062 27.02 30.11 -56.49
N VAL A 1063 26.00 29.87 -57.30
CA VAL A 1063 25.83 30.43 -58.65
C VAL A 1063 24.51 31.15 -58.76
N THR A 1064 24.51 32.33 -59.38
CA THR A 1064 23.29 33.07 -59.73
C THR A 1064 23.17 33.19 -61.23
N VAL A 1065 21.99 32.85 -61.76
CA VAL A 1065 21.62 33.00 -63.18
C VAL A 1065 20.71 34.20 -63.31
N ARG A 1066 21.08 35.16 -64.18
CA ARG A 1066 20.35 36.41 -64.40
C ARG A 1066 20.18 36.76 -65.88
N ILE A 1067 19.00 37.24 -66.27
CA ILE A 1067 18.76 37.96 -67.51
C ILE A 1067 19.12 39.43 -67.31
N GLU A 1068 19.95 39.96 -68.19
CA GLU A 1068 20.17 41.40 -68.35
C GLU A 1068 19.47 41.87 -69.63
N ALA A 1069 18.51 42.79 -69.48
CA ALA A 1069 17.78 43.36 -70.61
C ALA A 1069 18.70 44.20 -71.49
N ASN A 1070 18.58 44.06 -72.82
CA ASN A 1070 19.29 44.93 -73.75
C ASN A 1070 18.67 46.33 -73.72
N VAL A 1071 19.36 47.29 -73.11
CA VAL A 1071 18.91 48.70 -73.07
C VAL A 1071 19.18 49.34 -74.43
N TYR A 1072 18.11 49.63 -75.17
CA TYR A 1072 18.19 50.44 -76.39
C TYR A 1072 17.93 51.90 -76.05
N THR A 1073 18.96 52.74 -76.09
CA THR A 1073 18.79 54.19 -75.95
C THR A 1073 18.17 54.73 -77.24
N ILE A 1074 16.93 55.21 -77.17
CA ILE A 1074 16.27 55.90 -78.28
C ILE A 1074 16.58 57.39 -78.13
N GLU A 1075 17.39 57.97 -79.01
CA GLU A 1075 17.51 59.43 -79.11
C GLU A 1075 16.19 59.99 -79.66
N ALA A 1076 15.49 60.80 -78.87
CA ALA A 1076 14.24 61.43 -79.27
C ALA A 1076 14.50 62.53 -80.32
N ASP A 1077 14.00 62.34 -81.54
CA ASP A 1077 13.88 63.41 -82.54
C ASP A 1077 12.65 64.27 -82.19
N ALA A 1078 12.88 65.52 -81.80
CA ALA A 1078 11.84 66.46 -81.38
C ALA A 1078 10.86 66.88 -82.51
N SER A 1079 11.00 66.34 -83.73
CA SER A 1079 10.12 66.66 -84.87
C SER A 1079 8.96 65.67 -85.09
N ALA A 1080 8.89 64.53 -84.40
CA ALA A 1080 7.83 63.54 -84.58
C ALA A 1080 6.64 63.75 -83.61
N GLN A 1081 5.45 64.06 -84.15
CA GLN A 1081 4.23 64.34 -83.38
C GLN A 1081 3.55 63.12 -82.73
N ALA A 1082 4.12 61.92 -82.78
CA ALA A 1082 3.65 60.78 -82.00
C ALA A 1082 4.73 59.69 -81.93
N TYR A 1083 5.31 59.51 -80.75
CA TYR A 1083 5.99 58.27 -80.41
C TYR A 1083 5.01 57.39 -79.63
N ALA A 1084 4.59 56.27 -80.21
CA ALA A 1084 4.01 55.17 -79.44
C ALA A 1084 5.17 54.37 -78.83
N VAL A 1085 5.78 54.92 -77.78
CA VAL A 1085 6.71 54.14 -76.94
C VAL A 1085 5.86 53.51 -75.85
N LEU A 1086 5.62 52.21 -75.97
CA LEU A 1086 5.18 51.40 -74.84
C LEU A 1086 6.38 51.29 -73.88
N LEU A 1087 6.45 52.17 -72.89
CA LEU A 1087 7.28 51.99 -71.72
C LEU A 1087 6.47 51.16 -70.72
N TRP A 1088 6.89 49.92 -70.51
CA TRP A 1088 6.47 49.15 -69.34
C TRP A 1088 7.51 49.37 -68.25
N CYS A 1089 7.10 50.08 -67.19
CA CYS A 1089 7.73 50.00 -65.89
C CYS A 1089 6.94 48.97 -65.08
N GLU A 1090 7.58 47.86 -64.71
CA GLU A 1090 7.36 47.16 -63.45
C GLU A 1090 8.71 46.77 -62.87
#